data_AF-A0A3M1NT39-F1
#
_entry.id   AF-A0A3M1NT39-F1
#
_cell.length_a   1.000
_cell.length_b   1.000
_cell.length_c   1.000
_cell.angle_alpha   90.00
_cell.angle_beta   90.00
_cell.angle_gamma   90.00
#
_symmetry.space_group_name_H-M   'P 1'
#
loop_
_entity.id
_entity.type
_entity.pdbx_description
1 polymer ?
#
loop_
_entity_poly.entity_id
_entity_poly.type
_entity_poly.pdbx_seq_one_letter_code
_entity_poly.pdbx_strand_id
1 'polypeptide(L)'
;YHLGEVFTLLELIYPWESRTWFSLNINPYQSDQLIETHGMNPASVDLIGTAIDLDKFKIVDDPAQQREILRQLESVLAGYSDALFVKQPTEVMNSYQPGDTFQPMLIGASSNEPIQFIENNIILLQPTRILPRKAIEVNFTLLEKLFADEEFIELFDSVEERKLTLLITGPIATGQESYFLELVKKFGELLDKLTPKHRSRVFLGCLFSELDRPSFKKKFEKPIALPDVYNVASLVTLPSETEGRGLPLLEAAASGIPIFCRRYEPEYVYSELIGESLEEDEHLNVIEFTDPSLNQEVIELVKRQLFSPQAFRKYNYRNREVIRRRFSFQALQKKFHEVLYKMYLQITTTKHATPLARQVLEDYQAHLKKNKDFVKGLINVERRQYLPGYGQMAFMIFLKSLIDPSYFRVEEKRIRGMAMHFARDLVENTPDPSPLPIETVHLFYNSIDEIFRYWEGEISIRMDHSLAYRHRNKRYYPYRDLTPQELSGVINMLYNRLASPPPVIRINEGLDKGSDWHKQLAILYENAPLEIDHVDDLEQKLIENIPIALFPGKYIETELEVFVLYPVRRRLKKGKGEKIRERDLQKKKLAPIFIFQHQFPLGNSVTCEVLKSFIFYRNHPELKLLFQYGICKIVPTLQLSVGLHLYELGEEAARALQQVRRGGGILITNGDHAAMMTDILDMSRFHIGKATHILAAKILGISQGSGYVQWVPPGIRFTLAYPTPIQTGKSLSILLKSVRFRKLCEMHGEKKVLSLIKREVEEKGSPVKTILRRMVGKESSDGEVQYHSINGLYEDGLPWAGMLAKVNLNNSSRRWYFNVVSTDSRPKTVLQFLEEFQQQNHSRARVAWNGGYILNPELVGKLGLPEKFVGSPLGLIITAGKVLSLPLFNKPAFLVHPDGRLSIKRVNCRGGFEIDTPKGVLRFSSSAYNCEVPPPEEPAYYDLLYPHDYLPGNGRTLVRLAGNRIKDIIPTREDEKVPVLPVGVTLSLPPAQVPDTWKPGMELEIRLTGWEEIESAIEAGPMLLSDGEVCIDMELEGWTTKNSIRTQAARLDYTDMRGPKIAIGLDVKGDLSILTINGRIRESVGATHYDMARILKEQGMVMAMGFDPGGSSTLVVDNKTLNISPYNHEYEKDVYALPPEPRAVANAVIGWQADE
;
A
#
# COMPACT_ATOMS: atom_id res chain seq x y z
N TYR A 1 22.91 -4.26 4.81
CA TYR A 1 21.62 -3.53 4.88
C TYR A 1 21.43 -2.42 3.83
N HIS A 2 22.40 -2.12 2.94
CA HIS A 2 22.27 -1.03 1.94
C HIS A 2 21.64 -1.42 0.59
N LEU A 3 21.34 -2.70 0.35
CA LEU A 3 20.74 -3.14 -0.92
C LEU A 3 19.33 -2.54 -1.12
N GLY A 4 18.53 -2.38 -0.07
CA GLY A 4 17.18 -1.80 -0.16
C GLY A 4 17.16 -0.33 -0.60
N GLU A 5 18.09 0.51 -0.12
CA GLU A 5 18.24 1.90 -0.58
C GLU A 5 18.69 1.97 -2.04
N VAL A 6 19.61 1.10 -2.46
CA VAL A 6 20.05 1.02 -3.86
C VAL A 6 18.91 0.54 -4.77
N PHE A 7 18.18 -0.50 -4.38
CA PHE A 7 17.07 -1.03 -5.17
C PHE A 7 15.88 -0.06 -5.24
N THR A 8 15.57 0.67 -4.17
CA THR A 8 14.53 1.71 -4.24
C THR A 8 14.96 2.91 -5.09
N LEU A 9 16.25 3.23 -5.16
CA LEU A 9 16.78 4.19 -6.14
C LEU A 9 16.68 3.64 -7.57
N LEU A 10 16.97 2.35 -7.80
CA LEU A 10 16.77 1.71 -9.10
C LEU A 10 15.29 1.68 -9.48
N GLU A 11 14.39 1.41 -8.54
CA GLU A 11 12.95 1.56 -8.76
C GLU A 11 12.58 3.00 -9.08
N LEU A 12 13.21 4.03 -8.49
CA LEU A 12 12.99 5.42 -8.93
C LEU A 12 13.45 5.65 -10.38
N ILE A 13 14.57 5.07 -10.78
CA ILE A 13 15.13 5.19 -12.14
C ILE A 13 14.32 4.36 -13.15
N TYR A 14 13.70 3.26 -12.71
CA TYR A 14 12.94 2.31 -13.52
C TYR A 14 11.45 2.46 -13.18
N PRO A 15 10.73 3.36 -13.88
CA PRO A 15 10.48 3.23 -15.33
C PRO A 15 10.85 4.46 -16.20
N TRP A 16 11.98 5.13 -15.97
CA TRP A 16 12.50 6.24 -16.79
C TRP A 16 11.52 7.39 -16.98
N GLU A 17 11.09 8.00 -15.88
CA GLU A 17 10.09 9.05 -15.95
C GLU A 17 10.69 10.44 -16.17
N SER A 18 10.41 11.03 -17.32
CA SER A 18 10.73 12.43 -17.64
C SER A 18 9.88 12.89 -18.84
N ARG A 19 9.75 14.20 -19.03
CA ARG A 19 9.05 14.79 -20.19
C ARG A 19 9.71 14.44 -21.54
N THR A 20 10.97 14.00 -21.53
CA THR A 20 11.68 13.54 -22.75
C THR A 20 11.56 12.03 -22.97
N TRP A 21 10.82 11.33 -22.11
CA TRP A 21 10.64 9.88 -22.16
C TRP A 21 9.17 9.55 -22.41
N PHE A 22 8.94 8.50 -23.20
CA PHE A 22 7.61 8.04 -23.58
C PHE A 22 7.57 6.51 -23.52
N SER A 23 6.63 5.96 -22.77
CA SER A 23 6.52 4.51 -22.56
C SER A 23 5.47 3.92 -23.51
N LEU A 24 5.94 3.09 -24.46
CA LEU A 24 5.09 2.35 -25.39
C LEU A 24 4.92 0.92 -24.91
N ASN A 25 3.69 0.58 -24.54
CA ASN A 25 3.35 -0.72 -23.98
C ASN A 25 2.61 -1.58 -24.99
N ILE A 26 2.70 -2.89 -24.80
CA ILE A 26 2.16 -3.87 -25.77
C ILE A 26 0.80 -4.42 -25.33
N ASN A 27 0.32 -3.99 -24.16
CA ASN A 27 -1.01 -4.29 -23.64
C ASN A 27 -1.46 -3.22 -22.62
N PRO A 28 -2.78 -3.09 -22.38
CA PRO A 28 -3.34 -2.15 -21.41
C PRO A 28 -2.81 -2.36 -19.98
N TYR A 29 -2.67 -3.60 -19.54
CA TYR A 29 -2.23 -3.92 -18.17
C TYR A 29 -0.87 -3.30 -17.81
N GLN A 30 0.09 -3.28 -18.74
CA GLN A 30 1.37 -2.60 -18.54
C GLN A 30 1.19 -1.08 -18.36
N SER A 31 0.33 -0.46 -19.17
CA SER A 31 0.01 0.97 -19.05
C SER A 31 -0.66 1.27 -17.72
N ASP A 32 -1.62 0.43 -17.30
CA ASP A 32 -2.30 0.55 -16.02
C ASP A 32 -1.31 0.43 -14.86
N GLN A 33 -0.38 -0.54 -14.89
CA GLN A 33 0.65 -0.65 -13.86
C GLN A 33 1.55 0.60 -13.79
N LEU A 34 1.98 1.14 -14.93
CA LEU A 34 2.81 2.35 -14.96
C LEU A 34 2.06 3.58 -14.41
N ILE A 35 0.78 3.73 -14.76
CA ILE A 35 -0.02 4.88 -14.35
C ILE A 35 -0.48 4.73 -12.89
N GLU A 36 -1.17 3.64 -12.57
CA GLU A 36 -1.89 3.46 -11.29
C GLU A 36 -0.97 3.05 -10.14
N THR A 37 0.06 2.24 -10.41
CA THR A 37 0.99 1.76 -9.37
C THR A 37 2.22 2.65 -9.27
N HIS A 38 2.79 3.07 -10.39
CA HIS A 38 4.05 3.83 -10.43
C HIS A 38 3.87 5.34 -10.55
N GLY A 39 2.65 5.83 -10.79
CA GLY A 39 2.36 7.26 -10.85
C GLY A 39 2.90 7.95 -12.09
N MET A 40 3.11 7.21 -13.19
CA MET A 40 3.50 7.82 -14.45
C MET A 40 2.37 8.69 -15.01
N ASN A 41 2.74 9.83 -15.56
CA ASN A 41 1.83 10.72 -16.25
C ASN A 41 1.18 9.99 -17.45
N PRO A 42 -0.17 9.86 -17.53
CA PRO A 42 -0.85 9.19 -18.63
C PRO A 42 -0.53 9.78 -20.01
N ALA A 43 -0.17 11.07 -20.08
CA ALA A 43 0.21 11.72 -21.32
C ALA A 43 1.60 11.34 -21.85
N SER A 44 2.35 10.50 -21.10
CA SER A 44 3.64 9.91 -21.50
C SER A 44 3.57 8.40 -21.69
N VAL A 45 2.36 7.82 -21.68
CA VAL A 45 2.13 6.38 -21.81
C VAL A 45 1.15 6.15 -22.96
N ASP A 46 1.44 5.19 -23.85
CA ASP A 46 0.50 4.77 -24.90
C ASP A 46 0.70 3.29 -25.24
N LEU A 47 -0.27 2.73 -25.94
CA LEU A 47 -0.19 1.39 -26.50
C LEU A 47 0.43 1.42 -27.89
N ILE A 48 1.24 0.42 -28.18
CA ILE A 48 1.71 0.14 -29.54
C ILE A 48 1.22 -1.23 -29.97
N GLY A 49 0.43 -1.22 -31.04
CA GLY A 49 -0.11 -2.44 -31.64
C GLY A 49 0.95 -3.28 -32.36
N THR A 50 0.50 -4.40 -32.89
CA THR A 50 1.31 -5.27 -33.75
C THR A 50 0.95 -5.04 -35.22
N ALA A 51 1.89 -5.25 -36.14
CA ALA A 51 1.64 -5.15 -37.58
C ALA A 51 2.07 -6.42 -38.31
N ILE A 52 1.30 -6.79 -39.34
CA ILE A 52 1.57 -7.85 -40.30
C ILE A 52 1.93 -7.23 -41.65
N ASP A 53 2.96 -7.80 -42.26
CA ASP A 53 3.41 -7.43 -43.61
C ASP A 53 2.48 -8.06 -44.66
N LEU A 54 1.48 -7.31 -45.11
CA LEU A 54 0.49 -7.80 -46.07
C LEU A 54 1.06 -8.15 -47.45
N ASP A 55 2.25 -7.64 -47.78
CA ASP A 55 2.95 -7.98 -49.03
C ASP A 55 3.60 -9.36 -48.94
N LYS A 56 4.05 -9.77 -47.73
CA LYS A 56 4.54 -11.13 -47.46
C LYS A 56 3.41 -12.14 -47.30
N PHE A 57 2.36 -11.79 -46.55
CA PHE A 57 1.18 -12.64 -46.35
C PHE A 57 0.12 -12.39 -47.42
N LYS A 58 0.53 -12.30 -48.68
CA LYS A 58 -0.38 -12.15 -49.83
C LYS A 58 -0.98 -13.50 -50.22
N ILE A 59 -2.18 -13.45 -50.80
CA ILE A 59 -2.84 -14.64 -51.35
C ILE A 59 -2.10 -15.06 -52.63
N VAL A 60 -1.77 -16.33 -52.72
CA VAL A 60 -1.20 -16.96 -53.92
C VAL A 60 -2.33 -17.66 -54.67
N ASP A 61 -2.85 -17.02 -55.72
CA ASP A 61 -3.92 -17.59 -56.56
C ASP A 61 -3.39 -18.43 -57.74
N ASP A 62 -2.08 -18.39 -58.01
CA ASP A 62 -1.46 -19.16 -59.10
C ASP A 62 -1.28 -20.64 -58.70
N PRO A 63 -1.99 -21.58 -59.37
CA PRO A 63 -1.87 -23.01 -59.07
C PRO A 63 -0.45 -23.56 -59.25
N ALA A 64 0.35 -22.99 -60.17
CA ALA A 64 1.73 -23.42 -60.37
C ALA A 64 2.60 -23.09 -59.17
N GLN A 65 2.41 -21.89 -58.59
CA GLN A 65 3.11 -21.48 -57.39
C GLN A 65 2.66 -22.27 -56.16
N GLN A 66 1.35 -22.54 -55.99
CA GLN A 66 0.85 -23.41 -54.92
C GLN A 66 1.43 -24.83 -55.01
N ARG A 67 1.49 -25.39 -56.22
CA ARG A 67 2.09 -26.70 -56.47
C ARG A 67 3.59 -26.71 -56.14
N GLU A 68 4.32 -25.65 -56.43
CA GLU A 68 5.73 -25.51 -56.05
C GLU A 68 5.92 -25.44 -54.52
N ILE A 69 5.03 -24.75 -53.80
CA ILE A 69 5.05 -24.73 -52.32
C ILE A 69 4.87 -26.13 -51.75
N LEU A 70 3.87 -26.87 -52.24
CA LEU A 70 3.62 -28.26 -51.84
C LEU A 70 4.80 -29.17 -52.18
N ARG A 71 5.46 -28.98 -53.32
CA ARG A 71 6.66 -29.74 -53.72
C ARG A 71 7.83 -29.52 -52.77
N GLN A 72 8.07 -28.27 -52.34
CA GLN A 72 9.13 -27.99 -51.36
C GLN A 72 8.78 -28.56 -49.98
N LEU A 73 7.52 -28.51 -49.56
CA LEU A 73 7.06 -29.15 -48.32
C LEU A 73 7.21 -30.67 -48.36
N GLU A 74 6.84 -31.32 -49.46
CA GLU A 74 7.05 -32.76 -49.69
C GLU A 74 8.53 -33.12 -49.60
N SER A 75 9.41 -32.34 -50.26
CA SER A 75 10.86 -32.54 -50.19
C SER A 75 11.40 -32.41 -48.76
N VAL A 76 10.89 -31.46 -47.98
CA VAL A 76 11.25 -31.30 -46.57
C VAL A 76 10.79 -32.50 -45.75
N LEU A 77 9.52 -32.90 -45.86
CA LEU A 77 8.94 -34.03 -45.12
C LEU A 77 9.58 -35.38 -45.50
N ALA A 78 10.10 -35.49 -46.73
CA ALA A 78 10.85 -36.65 -47.20
C ALA A 78 12.29 -36.68 -46.67
N GLY A 79 12.74 -35.67 -45.91
CA GLY A 79 14.15 -35.55 -45.55
C GLY A 79 15.05 -35.39 -46.78
N TYR A 80 14.50 -34.82 -47.86
CA TYR A 80 15.12 -34.61 -49.16
C TYR A 80 15.47 -35.90 -49.94
N SER A 81 14.77 -37.02 -49.68
CA SER A 81 14.79 -38.20 -50.56
C SER A 81 13.89 -38.04 -51.79
N ASP A 82 14.08 -38.91 -52.80
CA ASP A 82 13.30 -38.91 -54.05
C ASP A 82 11.82 -39.31 -53.85
N ALA A 83 11.49 -39.94 -52.72
CA ALA A 83 10.16 -40.42 -52.38
C ALA A 83 9.82 -40.12 -50.92
N LEU A 84 8.57 -39.72 -50.65
CA LEU A 84 8.05 -39.46 -49.31
C LEU A 84 7.47 -40.73 -48.70
N PHE A 85 8.03 -41.17 -47.57
CA PHE A 85 7.54 -42.31 -46.80
C PHE A 85 6.96 -41.86 -45.45
N VAL A 86 6.00 -42.65 -44.96
CA VAL A 86 5.33 -42.41 -43.69
C VAL A 86 6.00 -43.21 -42.59
N LYS A 87 6.30 -42.57 -41.46
CA LYS A 87 6.77 -43.24 -40.26
C LYS A 87 5.60 -43.64 -39.38
N GLN A 88 5.64 -44.85 -38.83
CA GLN A 88 4.63 -45.25 -37.85
C GLN A 88 4.84 -44.52 -36.51
N PRO A 89 3.77 -44.21 -35.74
CA PRO A 89 3.91 -43.64 -34.40
C PRO A 89 4.84 -44.46 -33.49
N THR A 90 4.76 -45.79 -33.56
CA THR A 90 5.61 -46.72 -32.81
C THR A 90 7.08 -46.62 -33.22
N GLU A 91 7.36 -46.47 -34.51
CA GLU A 91 8.72 -46.28 -35.05
C GLU A 91 9.33 -44.97 -34.54
N VAL A 92 8.56 -43.88 -34.56
CA VAL A 92 9.01 -42.57 -34.06
C VAL A 92 9.31 -42.62 -32.56
N MET A 93 8.46 -43.28 -31.77
CA MET A 93 8.67 -43.43 -30.33
C MET A 93 9.88 -44.32 -30.00
N ASN A 94 10.10 -45.39 -30.75
CA ASN A 94 11.19 -46.35 -30.51
C ASN A 94 12.55 -45.86 -31.01
N SER A 95 12.57 -44.95 -31.99
CA SER A 95 13.81 -44.43 -32.59
C SER A 95 14.42 -43.25 -31.84
N TYR A 96 13.69 -42.67 -30.88
CA TYR A 96 14.14 -41.48 -30.14
C TYR A 96 15.08 -41.82 -28.97
N GLN A 97 16.22 -41.12 -28.91
CA GLN A 97 17.10 -41.07 -27.74
C GLN A 97 17.14 -39.65 -27.14
N PRO A 98 17.26 -39.51 -25.81
CA PRO A 98 17.40 -38.20 -25.16
C PRO A 98 18.58 -37.40 -25.75
N GLY A 99 18.28 -36.24 -26.34
CA GLY A 99 19.27 -35.37 -27.00
C GLY A 99 19.24 -35.41 -28.53
N ASP A 100 18.44 -36.29 -29.13
CA ASP A 100 18.26 -36.34 -30.58
C ASP A 100 17.61 -35.07 -31.13
N THR A 101 18.11 -34.61 -32.28
CA THR A 101 17.46 -33.56 -33.06
C THR A 101 16.49 -34.21 -34.04
N PHE A 102 15.19 -34.00 -33.84
CA PHE A 102 14.19 -34.46 -34.79
C PHE A 102 14.38 -33.79 -36.16
N GLN A 103 14.36 -34.63 -37.21
CA GLN A 103 14.29 -34.19 -38.59
C GLN A 103 12.82 -34.13 -39.04
N PRO A 104 12.49 -33.29 -40.03
CA PRO A 104 11.14 -33.24 -40.58
C PRO A 104 10.65 -34.63 -40.98
N MET A 105 9.38 -34.90 -40.73
CA MET A 105 8.80 -36.22 -40.99
C MET A 105 7.28 -36.17 -41.18
N LEU A 106 6.77 -37.17 -41.89
CA LEU A 106 5.35 -37.47 -42.00
C LEU A 106 5.02 -38.74 -41.20
N ILE A 107 4.05 -38.65 -40.30
CA ILE A 107 3.63 -39.74 -39.40
C ILE A 107 2.22 -40.19 -39.79
N GLY A 108 1.96 -41.51 -39.77
CA GLY A 108 0.68 -42.09 -40.19
C GLY A 108 0.65 -43.61 -40.06
N ALA A 109 -0.41 -44.25 -40.58
CA ALA A 109 -0.46 -45.72 -40.67
C ALA A 109 0.61 -46.23 -41.66
N SER A 110 1.21 -47.39 -41.38
CA SER A 110 2.28 -47.97 -42.20
C SER A 110 1.94 -48.01 -43.68
N SER A 111 2.84 -47.54 -44.53
CA SER A 111 2.78 -47.75 -45.98
C SER A 111 4.16 -48.15 -46.49
N ASN A 112 4.24 -49.25 -47.24
CA ASN A 112 5.45 -49.62 -47.98
C ASN A 112 5.55 -48.86 -49.32
N GLU A 113 4.52 -48.08 -49.66
CA GLU A 113 4.44 -47.30 -50.89
C GLU A 113 4.65 -45.80 -50.60
N PRO A 114 5.34 -45.07 -51.50
CA PRO A 114 5.48 -43.62 -51.42
C PRO A 114 4.12 -42.91 -51.40
N ILE A 115 3.99 -41.87 -50.56
CA ILE A 115 2.80 -41.03 -50.52
C ILE A 115 2.96 -39.84 -51.46
N GLN A 116 1.97 -39.59 -52.32
CA GLN A 116 1.89 -38.35 -53.09
C GLN A 116 1.30 -37.24 -52.22
N PHE A 117 2.12 -36.29 -51.76
CA PHE A 117 1.68 -35.24 -50.83
C PHE A 117 0.93 -34.10 -51.51
N ILE A 118 1.26 -33.84 -52.79
CA ILE A 118 0.84 -32.64 -53.54
C ILE A 118 -0.64 -32.69 -53.93
N GLU A 119 -1.14 -33.85 -54.36
CA GLU A 119 -2.48 -33.96 -54.94
C GLU A 119 -3.52 -34.39 -53.90
N ASN A 120 -4.73 -33.81 -53.98
CA ASN A 120 -5.89 -34.17 -53.16
C ASN A 120 -5.64 -34.12 -51.63
N ASN A 121 -4.77 -33.25 -51.12
CA ASN A 121 -4.45 -33.18 -49.69
C ASN A 121 -5.10 -31.97 -49.00
N ILE A 122 -5.92 -32.22 -47.97
CA ILE A 122 -6.46 -31.20 -47.06
C ILE A 122 -5.42 -30.93 -45.98
N ILE A 123 -4.90 -29.71 -45.91
CA ILE A 123 -3.86 -29.33 -44.94
C ILE A 123 -4.48 -28.51 -43.81
N LEU A 124 -4.48 -29.07 -42.60
CA LEU A 124 -4.76 -28.32 -41.37
C LEU A 124 -3.44 -27.80 -40.83
N LEU A 125 -3.24 -26.49 -40.81
CA LEU A 125 -1.96 -25.88 -40.45
C LEU A 125 -1.94 -25.49 -38.97
N GLN A 126 -0.97 -26.03 -38.23
CA GLN A 126 -0.66 -25.66 -36.85
C GLN A 126 0.68 -24.89 -36.83
N PRO A 127 0.66 -23.55 -36.98
CA PRO A 127 1.86 -22.72 -37.12
C PRO A 127 2.51 -22.37 -35.77
N THR A 128 2.61 -23.32 -34.85
CA THR A 128 3.10 -23.08 -33.48
C THR A 128 4.28 -23.96 -33.13
N ARG A 129 5.05 -23.54 -32.12
CA ARG A 129 5.99 -24.43 -31.43
C ARG A 129 5.23 -25.59 -30.76
N ILE A 130 5.92 -26.69 -30.48
CA ILE A 130 5.36 -27.87 -29.79
C ILE A 130 5.66 -27.73 -28.29
N LEU A 131 4.62 -27.49 -27.49
CA LEU A 131 4.65 -27.39 -26.02
C LEU A 131 3.22 -27.51 -25.44
N PRO A 132 3.05 -27.97 -24.18
CA PRO A 132 1.74 -28.32 -23.61
C PRO A 132 0.65 -27.26 -23.74
N ARG A 133 0.94 -26.00 -23.42
CA ARG A 133 -0.03 -24.89 -23.49
C ARG A 133 -0.59 -24.59 -24.88
N LYS A 134 -0.02 -25.18 -25.94
CA LYS A 134 -0.53 -25.09 -27.31
C LYS A 134 -1.63 -26.10 -27.61
N ALA A 135 -1.83 -27.08 -26.73
CA ALA A 135 -2.93 -28.04 -26.75
C ALA A 135 -3.18 -28.66 -28.13
N ILE A 136 -2.10 -29.07 -28.81
CA ILE A 136 -2.14 -29.56 -30.20
C ILE A 136 -3.03 -30.81 -30.32
N GLU A 137 -3.15 -31.59 -29.25
CA GLU A 137 -3.99 -32.78 -29.16
C GLU A 137 -5.49 -32.50 -29.39
N VAL A 138 -5.97 -31.26 -29.19
CA VAL A 138 -7.37 -30.90 -29.49
C VAL A 138 -7.65 -31.02 -30.99
N ASN A 139 -6.63 -30.84 -31.84
CA ASN A 139 -6.78 -31.11 -33.27
C ASN A 139 -7.05 -32.60 -33.54
N PHE A 140 -6.54 -33.52 -32.70
CA PHE A 140 -6.85 -34.94 -32.83
C PHE A 140 -8.31 -35.22 -32.45
N THR A 141 -8.84 -34.53 -31.44
CA THR A 141 -10.26 -34.57 -31.10
C THR A 141 -11.13 -34.03 -32.25
N LEU A 142 -10.71 -32.94 -32.90
CA LEU A 142 -11.37 -32.41 -34.09
C LEU A 142 -11.42 -33.45 -35.21
N LEU A 143 -10.28 -34.11 -35.49
CA LEU A 143 -10.22 -35.17 -36.51
C LEU A 143 -11.10 -36.37 -36.15
N GLU A 144 -11.04 -36.84 -34.90
CA GLU A 144 -11.88 -37.95 -34.41
C GLU A 144 -13.37 -37.66 -34.65
N LYS A 145 -13.81 -36.43 -34.35
CA LYS A 145 -15.21 -36.02 -34.53
C LYS A 145 -15.61 -35.83 -35.98
N LEU A 146 -14.74 -35.28 -36.82
CA LEU A 146 -14.99 -35.20 -38.26
C LEU A 146 -15.16 -36.59 -38.87
N PHE A 147 -14.31 -37.56 -38.51
CA PHE A 147 -14.43 -38.94 -38.98
C PHE A 147 -15.49 -39.78 -38.23
N ALA A 148 -16.22 -39.19 -37.29
CA ALA A 148 -17.44 -39.78 -36.71
C ALA A 148 -18.72 -39.23 -37.38
N ASP A 149 -18.60 -38.19 -38.22
CA ASP A 149 -19.70 -37.55 -38.94
C ASP A 149 -19.90 -38.22 -40.31
N GLU A 150 -21.10 -38.76 -40.56
CA GLU A 150 -21.40 -39.52 -41.78
C GLU A 150 -21.28 -38.67 -43.05
N GLU A 151 -21.73 -37.41 -43.02
CA GLU A 151 -21.67 -36.49 -44.15
C GLU A 151 -20.21 -36.10 -44.45
N PHE A 152 -19.39 -35.86 -43.42
CA PHE A 152 -17.95 -35.63 -43.61
C PHE A 152 -17.30 -36.82 -44.30
N ILE A 153 -17.59 -38.06 -43.88
CA ILE A 153 -17.04 -39.28 -44.51
C ILE A 153 -17.47 -39.36 -45.99
N GLU A 154 -18.75 -39.16 -46.29
CA GLU A 154 -19.27 -39.17 -47.67
C GLU A 154 -18.54 -38.14 -48.55
N LEU A 155 -18.42 -36.90 -48.05
CA LEU A 155 -17.70 -35.84 -48.74
C LEU A 155 -16.22 -36.19 -48.89
N PHE A 156 -15.55 -36.69 -47.85
CA PHE A 156 -14.14 -37.06 -47.88
C PHE A 156 -13.86 -38.23 -48.85
N ASP A 157 -14.77 -39.20 -48.93
CA ASP A 157 -14.68 -40.38 -49.80
C ASP A 157 -15.13 -40.14 -51.24
N SER A 158 -15.76 -38.99 -51.55
CA SER A 158 -16.07 -38.59 -52.94
C SER A 158 -14.85 -38.50 -53.86
N VAL A 159 -13.65 -38.40 -53.28
CA VAL A 159 -12.37 -38.49 -53.98
C VAL A 159 -11.51 -39.53 -53.28
N GLU A 160 -11.30 -40.68 -53.93
CA GLU A 160 -10.65 -41.86 -53.37
C GLU A 160 -9.23 -41.57 -52.85
N GLU A 161 -8.48 -40.73 -53.55
CA GLU A 161 -7.09 -40.37 -53.22
C GLU A 161 -6.97 -39.21 -52.22
N ARG A 162 -8.10 -38.70 -51.69
CA ARG A 162 -8.09 -37.53 -50.81
C ARG A 162 -7.43 -37.84 -49.48
N LYS A 163 -6.52 -36.98 -49.04
CA LYS A 163 -5.76 -37.11 -47.80
C LYS A 163 -6.07 -35.94 -46.87
N LEU A 164 -5.80 -36.11 -45.59
CA LEU A 164 -5.84 -35.04 -44.60
C LEU A 164 -4.53 -35.05 -43.80
N THR A 165 -3.81 -33.93 -43.84
CA THR A 165 -2.57 -33.74 -43.08
C THR A 165 -2.74 -32.64 -42.04
N LEU A 166 -2.52 -32.94 -40.77
CA LEU A 166 -2.24 -31.92 -39.75
C LEU A 166 -0.75 -31.57 -39.81
N LEU A 167 -0.42 -30.36 -40.24
CA LEU A 167 0.95 -29.89 -40.46
C LEU A 167 1.40 -28.95 -39.35
N ILE A 168 2.36 -29.39 -38.53
CA ILE A 168 2.99 -28.58 -37.48
C ILE A 168 4.30 -28.00 -38.01
N THR A 169 4.42 -26.67 -38.03
CA THR A 169 5.60 -26.01 -38.64
C THR A 169 6.71 -25.71 -37.65
N GLY A 170 6.38 -25.41 -36.39
CA GLY A 170 7.35 -24.94 -35.38
C GLY A 170 8.22 -26.04 -34.77
N PRO A 171 9.28 -25.67 -34.04
CA PRO A 171 10.16 -26.61 -33.37
C PRO A 171 9.55 -27.09 -32.04
N ILE A 172 10.13 -28.15 -31.49
CA ILE A 172 9.90 -28.56 -30.10
C ILE A 172 10.55 -27.52 -29.18
N ALA A 173 9.80 -26.99 -28.22
CA ALA A 173 10.36 -26.07 -27.23
C ALA A 173 11.37 -26.81 -26.33
N THR A 174 12.41 -26.12 -25.87
CA THR A 174 13.47 -26.71 -25.05
C THR A 174 12.90 -27.48 -23.85
N GLY A 175 13.24 -28.77 -23.74
CA GLY A 175 12.79 -29.64 -22.64
C GLY A 175 11.34 -30.14 -22.76
N GLN A 176 10.73 -30.04 -23.95
CA GLN A 176 9.34 -30.49 -24.22
C GLN A 176 9.26 -31.69 -25.16
N GLU A 177 10.34 -32.48 -25.27
CA GLU A 177 10.42 -33.66 -26.12
C GLU A 177 9.42 -34.74 -25.66
N SER A 178 9.20 -34.86 -24.35
CA SER A 178 8.19 -35.76 -23.78
C SER A 178 6.77 -35.43 -24.25
N TYR A 179 6.42 -34.14 -24.34
CA TYR A 179 5.12 -33.71 -24.85
C TYR A 179 4.98 -34.02 -26.35
N PHE A 180 6.05 -33.85 -27.14
CA PHE A 180 6.00 -34.26 -28.55
C PHE A 180 5.75 -35.77 -28.69
N LEU A 181 6.44 -36.61 -27.91
CA LEU A 181 6.21 -38.06 -27.92
C LEU A 181 4.78 -38.42 -27.46
N GLU A 182 4.22 -37.68 -26.51
CA GLU A 182 2.82 -37.83 -26.11
C GLU A 182 1.86 -37.50 -27.27
N LEU A 183 2.14 -36.45 -28.06
CA LEU A 183 1.35 -36.15 -29.25
C LEU A 183 1.44 -37.26 -30.30
N VAL A 184 2.63 -37.81 -30.54
CA VAL A 184 2.81 -38.95 -31.45
C VAL A 184 1.99 -40.16 -30.96
N LYS A 185 2.01 -40.45 -29.66
CA LYS A 185 1.22 -41.52 -29.06
C LYS A 185 -0.28 -41.29 -29.25
N LYS A 186 -0.79 -40.10 -28.90
CA LYS A 186 -2.22 -39.75 -29.05
C LYS A 186 -2.66 -39.76 -30.51
N PHE A 187 -1.79 -39.37 -31.43
CA PHE A 187 -2.05 -39.50 -32.86
C PHE A 187 -2.15 -40.97 -33.30
N GLY A 188 -1.32 -41.86 -32.74
CA GLY A 188 -1.48 -43.31 -32.91
C GLY A 188 -2.83 -43.83 -32.41
N GLU A 189 -3.26 -43.41 -31.22
CA GLU A 189 -4.57 -43.74 -30.66
C GLU A 189 -5.73 -43.25 -31.55
N LEU A 190 -5.60 -42.07 -32.18
CA LEU A 190 -6.55 -41.60 -33.19
C LEU A 190 -6.60 -42.53 -34.40
N LEU A 191 -5.45 -42.91 -34.97
CA LEU A 191 -5.39 -43.80 -36.13
C LEU A 191 -6.02 -45.17 -35.86
N ASP A 192 -5.93 -45.68 -34.63
CA ASP A 192 -6.55 -46.95 -34.23
C ASP A 192 -8.08 -46.89 -34.16
N LYS A 193 -8.65 -45.69 -33.93
CA LYS A 193 -10.11 -45.47 -33.95
C LYS A 193 -10.67 -45.31 -35.36
N LEU A 194 -9.85 -44.90 -36.33
CA LEU A 194 -10.26 -44.72 -37.72
C LEU A 194 -10.36 -46.07 -38.44
N THR A 195 -11.26 -46.15 -39.45
CA THR A 195 -11.35 -47.37 -40.27
C THR A 195 -10.04 -47.61 -41.04
N PRO A 196 -9.73 -48.87 -41.45
CA PRO A 196 -8.54 -49.16 -42.25
C PRO A 196 -8.42 -48.32 -43.53
N LYS A 197 -9.57 -47.95 -44.13
CA LYS A 197 -9.64 -47.09 -45.32
C LYS A 197 -9.24 -45.64 -45.01
N HIS A 198 -9.65 -45.12 -43.86
CA HIS A 198 -9.42 -43.71 -43.51
C HIS A 198 -8.05 -43.49 -42.85
N ARG A 199 -7.59 -44.41 -42.00
CA ARG A 199 -6.30 -44.26 -41.30
C ARG A 199 -5.08 -44.23 -42.22
N SER A 200 -5.17 -44.82 -43.42
CA SER A 200 -4.12 -44.74 -44.45
C SER A 200 -4.09 -43.41 -45.20
N ARG A 201 -5.05 -42.52 -44.94
CA ARG A 201 -5.25 -41.22 -45.62
C ARG A 201 -5.15 -40.03 -44.66
N VAL A 202 -4.86 -40.27 -43.38
CA VAL A 202 -4.72 -39.23 -42.33
C VAL A 202 -3.29 -39.20 -41.81
N PHE A 203 -2.68 -38.02 -41.81
CA PHE A 203 -1.25 -37.84 -41.50
C PHE A 203 -0.98 -36.69 -40.53
N LEU A 204 0.12 -36.81 -39.79
CA LEU A 204 0.70 -35.76 -38.96
C LEU A 204 2.07 -35.39 -39.52
N GLY A 205 2.18 -34.20 -40.11
CA GLY A 205 3.43 -33.67 -40.64
C GLY A 205 4.11 -32.75 -39.63
N CYS A 206 5.42 -32.92 -39.41
CA CYS A 206 6.20 -32.07 -38.52
C CYS A 206 7.41 -31.51 -39.26
N LEU A 207 7.53 -30.17 -39.36
CA LEU A 207 8.64 -29.50 -40.07
C LEU A 207 9.79 -29.07 -39.17
N PHE A 208 9.57 -28.94 -37.86
CA PHE A 208 10.59 -28.53 -36.88
C PHE A 208 11.41 -27.28 -37.26
N SER A 209 10.76 -26.26 -37.83
CA SER A 209 11.40 -25.03 -38.34
C SER A 209 12.47 -25.25 -39.42
N GLU A 210 12.39 -26.32 -40.21
CA GLU A 210 13.35 -26.58 -41.29
C GLU A 210 13.41 -25.43 -42.31
N LEU A 211 12.28 -24.77 -42.60
CA LEU A 211 12.20 -23.65 -43.56
C LEU A 211 13.10 -22.46 -43.17
N ASP A 212 13.39 -22.30 -41.88
CA ASP A 212 14.27 -21.23 -41.40
C ASP A 212 15.75 -21.57 -41.53
N ARG A 213 16.10 -22.85 -41.69
CA ARG A 213 17.48 -23.33 -41.69
C ARG A 213 18.24 -22.86 -42.95
N PRO A 214 19.51 -22.44 -42.82
CA PRO A 214 20.34 -22.09 -43.96
C PRO A 214 20.53 -23.23 -44.97
N SER A 215 20.49 -24.49 -44.50
CA SER A 215 20.55 -25.69 -45.35
C SER A 215 19.40 -25.75 -46.35
N PHE A 216 18.17 -25.52 -45.88
CA PHE A 216 16.97 -25.47 -46.73
C PHE A 216 17.05 -24.32 -47.74
N LYS A 217 17.37 -23.10 -47.25
CA LYS A 217 17.43 -21.89 -48.09
C LYS A 217 18.45 -21.96 -49.23
N LYS A 218 19.50 -22.78 -49.10
CA LYS A 218 20.51 -23.01 -50.15
C LYS A 218 20.08 -24.06 -51.18
N LYS A 219 19.13 -24.94 -50.87
CA LYS A 219 18.72 -26.06 -51.74
C LYS A 219 17.78 -25.63 -52.86
N PHE A 220 17.05 -24.54 -52.68
CA PHE A 220 16.07 -24.05 -53.64
C PHE A 220 16.46 -22.65 -54.11
N GLU A 221 16.30 -22.39 -55.41
CA GLU A 221 16.55 -21.05 -55.98
C GLU A 221 15.58 -20.01 -55.42
N LYS A 222 14.33 -20.42 -55.18
CA LYS A 222 13.28 -19.63 -54.53
C LYS A 222 12.72 -20.43 -53.35
N PRO A 223 13.40 -20.41 -52.19
CA PRO A 223 12.96 -21.17 -51.02
C PRO A 223 11.66 -20.58 -50.44
N ILE A 224 10.69 -21.43 -50.14
CA ILE A 224 9.45 -21.01 -49.48
C ILE A 224 9.69 -20.58 -48.03
N ALA A 225 8.83 -19.71 -47.52
CA ALA A 225 8.80 -19.28 -46.13
C ALA A 225 7.43 -19.61 -45.50
N LEU A 226 7.30 -19.36 -44.19
CA LEU A 226 6.05 -19.61 -43.47
C LEU A 226 4.81 -18.93 -44.10
N PRO A 227 4.86 -17.67 -44.61
CA PRO A 227 3.72 -17.06 -45.31
C PRO A 227 3.23 -17.86 -46.52
N ASP A 228 4.14 -18.54 -47.22
CA ASP A 228 3.78 -19.40 -48.36
C ASP A 228 3.04 -20.66 -47.89
N VAL A 229 3.38 -21.20 -46.71
CA VAL A 229 2.71 -22.38 -46.14
C VAL A 229 1.25 -22.09 -45.77
N TYR A 230 0.95 -20.88 -45.27
CA TYR A 230 -0.44 -20.47 -45.05
C TYR A 230 -1.26 -20.55 -46.34
N ASN A 231 -0.69 -20.20 -47.49
CA ASN A 231 -1.40 -20.17 -48.77
C ASN A 231 -1.83 -21.55 -49.30
N VAL A 232 -1.26 -22.64 -48.79
CA VAL A 232 -1.64 -24.01 -49.14
C VAL A 232 -2.47 -24.70 -48.06
N ALA A 233 -2.76 -24.01 -46.95
CA ALA A 233 -3.58 -24.53 -45.86
C ALA A 233 -5.07 -24.43 -46.19
N SER A 234 -5.83 -25.47 -45.85
CA SER A 234 -7.30 -25.48 -45.94
C SER A 234 -7.95 -24.84 -44.71
N LEU A 235 -7.29 -24.93 -43.55
CA LEU A 235 -7.72 -24.37 -42.27
C LEU A 235 -6.49 -24.18 -41.39
N VAL A 236 -6.39 -23.06 -40.68
CA VAL A 236 -5.39 -22.86 -39.63
C VAL A 236 -5.99 -23.25 -38.29
N THR A 237 -5.29 -24.09 -37.53
CA THR A 237 -5.71 -24.57 -36.21
C THR A 237 -4.88 -23.92 -35.11
N LEU A 238 -5.56 -23.33 -34.13
CA LEU A 238 -4.98 -22.63 -32.98
C LEU A 238 -5.71 -23.01 -31.68
N PRO A 239 -5.59 -24.28 -31.22
CA PRO A 239 -6.26 -24.76 -30.00
C PRO A 239 -5.62 -24.27 -28.69
N SER A 240 -4.69 -23.31 -28.76
CA SER A 240 -3.84 -22.89 -27.64
C SER A 240 -4.63 -22.41 -26.44
N GLU A 241 -4.19 -22.76 -25.24
CA GLU A 241 -4.81 -22.29 -23.99
C GLU A 241 -4.35 -20.87 -23.67
N THR A 242 -3.12 -20.53 -24.04
CA THR A 242 -2.55 -19.20 -23.82
C THR A 242 -1.81 -18.66 -25.04
N GLU A 243 -2.04 -17.38 -25.34
CA GLU A 243 -1.33 -16.63 -26.36
C GLU A 243 -0.84 -15.28 -25.84
N GLY A 244 0.33 -14.85 -26.32
CA GLY A 244 0.89 -13.55 -25.91
C GLY A 244 0.39 -12.38 -26.76
N ARG A 245 0.37 -12.54 -28.09
CA ARG A 245 -0.05 -11.51 -29.06
C ARG A 245 -0.95 -12.05 -30.18
N GLY A 246 -1.31 -13.33 -30.14
CA GLY A 246 -2.10 -13.98 -31.19
C GLY A 246 -1.58 -13.84 -32.61
N LEU A 247 -0.26 -13.72 -32.80
CA LEU A 247 0.36 -13.52 -34.13
C LEU A 247 -0.12 -14.52 -35.19
N PRO A 248 -0.17 -15.84 -34.93
CA PRO A 248 -0.65 -16.79 -35.92
C PRO A 248 -2.10 -16.56 -36.39
N LEU A 249 -2.95 -16.03 -35.51
CA LEU A 249 -4.33 -15.68 -35.86
C LEU A 249 -4.34 -14.51 -36.86
N LEU A 250 -3.53 -13.47 -36.60
CA LEU A 250 -3.39 -12.34 -37.50
C LEU A 250 -2.76 -12.73 -38.84
N GLU A 251 -1.75 -13.61 -38.83
CA GLU A 251 -1.10 -14.16 -40.02
C GLU A 251 -2.07 -14.97 -40.88
N ALA A 252 -2.88 -15.84 -40.28
CA ALA A 252 -3.90 -16.61 -40.98
C ALA A 252 -4.98 -15.71 -41.60
N ALA A 253 -5.46 -14.73 -40.83
CA ALA A 253 -6.42 -13.74 -41.29
C ALA A 253 -5.85 -12.89 -42.44
N ALA A 254 -4.56 -12.52 -42.35
CA ALA A 254 -3.86 -11.80 -43.40
C ALA A 254 -3.82 -12.64 -44.69
N SER A 255 -3.41 -13.91 -44.59
CA SER A 255 -3.38 -14.83 -45.73
C SER A 255 -4.75 -15.25 -46.26
N GLY A 256 -5.86 -14.77 -45.67
CA GLY A 256 -7.22 -15.09 -46.12
C GLY A 256 -7.62 -16.54 -45.89
N ILE A 257 -7.01 -17.20 -44.90
CA ILE A 257 -7.26 -18.61 -44.58
C ILE A 257 -8.23 -18.70 -43.40
N PRO A 258 -9.19 -19.64 -43.43
CA PRO A 258 -10.09 -19.87 -42.30
C PRO A 258 -9.34 -20.26 -41.03
N ILE A 259 -9.89 -19.91 -39.88
CA ILE A 259 -9.22 -20.06 -38.59
C ILE A 259 -10.12 -20.83 -37.63
N PHE A 260 -9.62 -21.92 -37.08
CA PHE A 260 -10.20 -22.64 -35.95
C PHE A 260 -9.38 -22.31 -34.70
N CYS A 261 -9.97 -21.63 -33.72
CA CYS A 261 -9.22 -21.10 -32.58
C CYS A 261 -9.97 -21.23 -31.25
N ARG A 262 -9.23 -21.55 -30.19
CA ARG A 262 -9.77 -21.51 -28.83
C ARG A 262 -9.89 -20.07 -28.35
N ARG A 263 -10.90 -19.77 -27.53
CA ARG A 263 -10.92 -18.55 -26.70
C ARG A 263 -9.85 -18.67 -25.62
N TYR A 264 -8.64 -18.19 -25.91
CA TYR A 264 -7.45 -18.38 -25.08
C TYR A 264 -7.28 -17.29 -24.00
N GLU A 265 -6.47 -17.60 -22.99
CA GLU A 265 -6.09 -16.68 -21.92
C GLU A 265 -4.77 -15.94 -22.23
N PRO A 266 -4.61 -14.68 -21.78
CA PRO A 266 -5.63 -13.86 -21.13
C PRO A 266 -6.77 -13.45 -22.07
N GLU A 267 -8.02 -13.53 -21.60
CA GLU A 267 -9.21 -13.23 -22.41
C GLU A 267 -9.16 -11.84 -23.09
N TYR A 268 -8.59 -10.82 -22.42
CA TYR A 268 -8.49 -9.48 -22.99
C TYR A 268 -7.66 -9.45 -24.29
N VAL A 269 -6.64 -10.31 -24.41
CA VAL A 269 -5.81 -10.39 -25.63
C VAL A 269 -6.64 -10.97 -26.78
N TYR A 270 -7.43 -12.01 -26.51
CA TYR A 270 -8.33 -12.61 -27.49
C TYR A 270 -9.39 -11.58 -27.94
N SER A 271 -10.10 -10.98 -26.98
CA SER A 271 -11.17 -10.01 -27.21
C SER A 271 -10.68 -8.80 -28.02
N GLU A 272 -9.49 -8.28 -27.71
CA GLU A 272 -8.86 -7.18 -28.45
C GLU A 272 -8.55 -7.57 -29.90
N LEU A 273 -7.98 -8.76 -30.14
CA LEU A 273 -7.63 -9.19 -31.49
C LEU A 273 -8.87 -9.46 -32.34
N ILE A 274 -9.86 -10.16 -31.79
CA ILE A 274 -11.16 -10.37 -32.46
C ILE A 274 -11.84 -9.04 -32.74
N GLY A 275 -11.75 -8.07 -31.81
CA GLY A 275 -12.37 -6.76 -31.92
C GLY A 275 -13.75 -6.69 -31.30
N GLU A 276 -14.04 -7.46 -30.25
CA GLU A 276 -15.38 -7.55 -29.64
C GLU A 276 -15.90 -6.21 -29.10
N SER A 277 -15.00 -5.29 -28.76
CA SER A 277 -15.32 -3.92 -28.32
C SER A 277 -15.51 -2.92 -29.46
N LEU A 278 -15.30 -3.34 -30.72
CA LEU A 278 -15.41 -2.50 -31.91
C LEU A 278 -16.74 -2.75 -32.63
N GLU A 279 -17.03 -1.90 -33.61
CA GLU A 279 -18.15 -2.11 -34.55
C GLU A 279 -18.02 -3.45 -35.26
N GLU A 280 -19.16 -4.06 -35.59
CA GLU A 280 -19.20 -5.43 -36.12
C GLU A 280 -18.28 -5.58 -37.34
N ASP A 281 -18.23 -4.61 -38.26
CA ASP A 281 -17.42 -4.71 -39.48
C ASP A 281 -15.90 -4.77 -39.24
N GLU A 282 -15.44 -4.41 -38.04
CA GLU A 282 -14.05 -4.53 -37.59
C GLU A 282 -13.73 -5.87 -36.89
N HIS A 283 -14.70 -6.78 -36.79
CA HIS A 283 -14.54 -8.10 -36.16
C HIS A 283 -13.85 -9.11 -37.08
N LEU A 284 -12.91 -9.88 -36.52
CA LEU A 284 -12.35 -11.06 -37.16
C LEU A 284 -13.32 -12.24 -37.03
N ASN A 285 -13.61 -12.89 -38.16
CA ASN A 285 -14.47 -14.07 -38.25
C ASN A 285 -13.60 -15.31 -38.04
N VAL A 286 -13.83 -16.05 -36.95
CA VAL A 286 -13.13 -17.29 -36.62
C VAL A 286 -14.12 -18.37 -36.23
N ILE A 287 -13.75 -19.64 -36.41
CA ILE A 287 -14.48 -20.77 -35.84
C ILE A 287 -13.98 -20.91 -34.40
N GLU A 288 -14.68 -20.30 -33.46
CA GLU A 288 -14.30 -20.28 -32.05
C GLU A 288 -14.78 -21.51 -31.27
N PHE A 289 -14.03 -21.89 -30.25
CA PHE A 289 -14.47 -22.87 -29.25
C PHE A 289 -13.89 -22.57 -27.86
N THR A 290 -14.55 -23.04 -26.81
CA THR A 290 -14.11 -22.89 -25.41
C THR A 290 -13.78 -24.25 -24.78
N ASP A 291 -14.64 -25.24 -25.02
CA ASP A 291 -14.48 -26.62 -24.54
C ASP A 291 -13.66 -27.47 -25.54
N PRO A 292 -12.51 -28.04 -25.12
CA PRO A 292 -11.71 -28.98 -25.91
C PRO A 292 -12.47 -30.22 -26.40
N SER A 293 -13.63 -30.53 -25.82
CA SER A 293 -14.49 -31.63 -26.28
C SER A 293 -15.17 -31.36 -27.62
N LEU A 294 -15.25 -30.10 -28.07
CA LEU A 294 -15.85 -29.61 -29.33
C LEU A 294 -17.32 -30.02 -29.51
N ASN A 295 -18.22 -29.04 -29.57
CA ASN A 295 -19.65 -29.30 -29.81
C ASN A 295 -19.92 -29.57 -31.30
N GLN A 296 -21.11 -30.08 -31.63
CA GLN A 296 -21.46 -30.42 -33.01
C GLN A 296 -21.49 -29.19 -33.94
N GLU A 297 -21.87 -28.02 -33.44
CA GLU A 297 -21.92 -26.79 -34.24
C GLU A 297 -20.54 -26.40 -34.78
N VAL A 298 -19.50 -26.50 -33.95
CA VAL A 298 -18.10 -26.28 -34.36
C VAL A 298 -17.68 -27.28 -35.43
N ILE A 299 -18.06 -28.56 -35.29
CA ILE A 299 -17.76 -29.61 -36.30
C ILE A 299 -18.45 -29.29 -37.63
N GLU A 300 -19.72 -28.90 -37.61
CA GLU A 300 -20.47 -28.48 -38.81
C GLU A 300 -19.82 -27.29 -39.51
N LEU A 301 -19.40 -26.27 -38.76
CA LEU A 301 -18.70 -25.11 -39.32
C LEU A 301 -17.38 -25.50 -39.97
N VAL A 302 -16.57 -26.34 -39.32
CA VAL A 302 -15.31 -26.84 -39.89
C VAL A 302 -15.57 -27.68 -41.15
N LYS A 303 -16.51 -28.62 -41.13
CA LYS A 303 -16.89 -29.45 -42.29
C LYS A 303 -17.30 -28.59 -43.48
N ARG A 304 -18.20 -27.63 -43.27
CA ARG A 304 -18.65 -26.70 -44.32
C ARG A 304 -17.50 -25.83 -44.85
N GLN A 305 -16.60 -25.39 -43.98
CA GLN A 305 -15.43 -24.60 -44.37
C GLN A 305 -14.47 -25.39 -45.28
N LEU A 306 -14.28 -26.70 -45.01
CA LEU A 306 -13.39 -27.58 -45.76
C LEU A 306 -13.96 -27.96 -47.14
N PHE A 307 -15.25 -28.29 -47.23
CA PHE A 307 -15.85 -28.80 -48.48
C PHE A 307 -16.71 -27.80 -49.26
N SER A 308 -17.10 -26.68 -48.64
CA SER A 308 -17.81 -25.57 -49.30
C SER A 308 -17.07 -24.23 -49.17
N PRO A 309 -15.77 -24.15 -49.50
CA PRO A 309 -14.95 -22.96 -49.24
C PRO A 309 -15.46 -21.69 -49.95
N GLN A 310 -16.17 -21.84 -51.08
CA GLN A 310 -16.77 -20.71 -51.80
C GLN A 310 -17.81 -19.96 -50.95
N ALA A 311 -18.56 -20.66 -50.10
CA ALA A 311 -19.57 -20.06 -49.23
C ALA A 311 -18.97 -19.13 -48.15
N PHE A 312 -17.68 -19.30 -47.85
CA PHE A 312 -16.99 -18.56 -46.78
C PHE A 312 -15.98 -17.52 -47.29
N ARG A 313 -15.78 -17.41 -48.62
CA ARG A 313 -14.85 -16.44 -49.23
C ARG A 313 -15.08 -15.00 -48.75
N LYS A 314 -16.34 -14.61 -48.54
CA LYS A 314 -16.70 -13.28 -48.03
C LYS A 314 -16.11 -13.01 -46.63
N TYR A 315 -16.13 -13.99 -45.74
CA TYR A 315 -15.61 -13.84 -44.37
C TYR A 315 -14.08 -13.76 -44.36
N ASN A 316 -13.41 -14.56 -45.18
CA ASN A 316 -11.95 -14.50 -45.32
C ASN A 316 -11.47 -13.16 -45.90
N TYR A 317 -12.17 -12.65 -46.92
CA TYR A 317 -11.88 -11.32 -47.47
C TYR A 317 -12.11 -10.21 -46.44
N ARG A 318 -13.20 -10.30 -45.66
CA ARG A 318 -13.46 -9.39 -44.54
C ARG A 318 -12.33 -9.43 -43.51
N ASN A 319 -11.88 -10.60 -43.09
CA ASN A 319 -10.76 -10.73 -42.17
C ASN A 319 -9.50 -10.02 -42.69
N ARG A 320 -9.17 -10.20 -43.98
CA ARG A 320 -8.03 -9.51 -44.60
C ARG A 320 -8.19 -7.99 -44.60
N GLU A 321 -9.39 -7.48 -44.87
CA GLU A 321 -9.69 -6.05 -44.80
C GLU A 321 -9.56 -5.51 -43.37
N VAL A 322 -10.02 -6.26 -42.37
CA VAL A 322 -9.82 -5.95 -40.95
C VAL A 322 -8.31 -5.90 -40.61
N ILE A 323 -7.52 -6.88 -41.06
CA ILE A 323 -6.05 -6.85 -40.90
C ILE A 323 -5.46 -5.60 -41.58
N ARG A 324 -5.91 -5.24 -42.78
CA ARG A 324 -5.44 -4.06 -43.50
C ARG A 324 -5.73 -2.75 -42.76
N ARG A 325 -6.89 -2.64 -42.12
CA ARG A 325 -7.29 -1.44 -41.35
C ARG A 325 -6.61 -1.37 -39.99
N ARG A 326 -6.49 -2.48 -39.27
CA ARG A 326 -6.11 -2.52 -37.86
C ARG A 326 -4.66 -2.93 -37.60
N PHE A 327 -4.11 -3.83 -38.43
CA PHE A 327 -2.83 -4.51 -38.17
C PHE A 327 -1.85 -4.39 -39.34
N SER A 328 -1.97 -3.37 -40.19
CA SER A 328 -1.02 -3.10 -41.28
C SER A 328 0.12 -2.19 -40.86
N PHE A 329 1.20 -2.13 -41.66
CA PHE A 329 2.23 -1.11 -41.46
C PHE A 329 1.69 0.31 -41.60
N GLN A 330 0.67 0.56 -42.43
CA GLN A 330 0.03 1.87 -42.49
C GLN A 330 -0.70 2.21 -41.19
N ALA A 331 -1.40 1.25 -40.59
CA ALA A 331 -2.05 1.44 -39.28
C ALA A 331 -1.01 1.71 -38.18
N LEU A 332 0.08 0.94 -38.16
CA LEU A 332 1.19 1.16 -37.23
C LEU A 332 1.87 2.52 -37.45
N GLN A 333 2.09 2.93 -38.71
CA GLN A 333 2.63 4.23 -39.04
C GLN A 333 1.71 5.36 -38.53
N LYS A 334 0.39 5.25 -38.74
CA LYS A 334 -0.58 6.22 -38.20
C LYS A 334 -0.45 6.33 -36.67
N LYS A 335 -0.35 5.18 -35.98
CA LYS A 335 -0.16 5.14 -34.53
C LYS A 335 1.17 5.79 -34.10
N PHE A 336 2.26 5.58 -34.84
CA PHE A 336 3.53 6.27 -34.57
C PHE A 336 3.42 7.80 -34.74
N HIS A 337 2.66 8.29 -35.73
CA HIS A 337 2.44 9.74 -35.87
C HIS A 337 1.70 10.31 -34.65
N GLU A 338 0.67 9.60 -34.16
CA GLU A 338 -0.04 9.98 -32.94
C GLU A 338 0.89 10.01 -31.72
N VAL A 339 1.70 8.97 -31.54
CA VAL A 339 2.69 8.87 -30.44
C VAL A 339 3.72 9.99 -30.51
N LEU A 340 4.29 10.25 -31.69
CA LEU A 340 5.28 11.31 -31.87
C LEU A 340 4.68 12.70 -31.62
N TYR A 341 3.42 12.91 -31.99
CA TYR A 341 2.72 14.14 -31.68
C TYR A 341 2.49 14.31 -30.17
N LYS A 342 2.06 13.25 -29.47
CA LYS A 342 1.95 13.25 -28.01
C LYS A 342 3.29 13.55 -27.33
N MET A 343 4.38 12.97 -27.83
CA MET A 343 5.74 13.25 -27.34
C MET A 343 6.15 14.71 -27.59
N TYR A 344 5.84 15.27 -28.77
CA TYR A 344 6.05 16.70 -29.05
C TYR A 344 5.30 17.59 -28.06
N LEU A 345 4.03 17.26 -27.74
CA LEU A 345 3.26 17.97 -26.72
C LEU A 345 3.94 17.88 -25.36
N GLN A 346 4.37 16.69 -24.91
CA GLN A 346 5.07 16.50 -23.63
C GLN A 346 6.28 17.42 -23.44
N ILE A 347 7.09 17.56 -24.48
CA ILE A 347 8.30 18.38 -24.47
C ILE A 347 7.97 19.89 -24.44
N THR A 348 6.83 20.31 -25.00
CA THR A 348 6.50 21.72 -25.20
C THR A 348 5.53 22.34 -24.17
N THR A 349 4.74 21.56 -23.44
CA THR A 349 3.63 22.10 -22.59
C THR A 349 4.04 22.78 -21.27
N THR A 350 5.32 22.82 -20.89
CA THR A 350 5.77 23.31 -19.57
C THR A 350 5.35 24.75 -19.27
N LYS A 351 5.33 25.63 -20.27
CA LYS A 351 5.06 27.07 -20.08
C LYS A 351 3.68 27.36 -19.45
N HIS A 352 2.69 26.51 -19.69
CA HIS A 352 1.31 26.73 -19.23
C HIS A 352 0.91 25.86 -18.03
N ALA A 353 1.52 24.68 -17.88
CA ALA A 353 1.15 23.71 -16.85
C ALA A 353 1.49 24.19 -15.42
N THR A 354 2.70 24.72 -15.20
CA THR A 354 3.15 25.13 -13.86
C THR A 354 2.34 26.29 -13.26
N PRO A 355 2.04 27.39 -13.98
CA PRO A 355 1.16 28.44 -13.47
C PRO A 355 -0.25 27.94 -13.12
N LEU A 356 -0.79 27.03 -13.93
CA LEU A 356 -2.13 26.47 -13.72
C LEU A 356 -2.16 25.57 -12.48
N ALA A 357 -1.13 24.73 -12.29
CA ALA A 357 -0.96 23.88 -11.10
C ALA A 357 -0.90 24.71 -9.81
N ARG A 358 -0.12 25.81 -9.82
CA ARG A 358 -0.05 26.73 -8.68
C ARG A 358 -1.40 27.38 -8.40
N GLN A 359 -2.03 27.95 -9.42
CA GLN A 359 -3.30 28.66 -9.27
C GLN A 359 -4.40 27.74 -8.73
N VAL A 360 -4.51 26.50 -9.23
CA VAL A 360 -5.56 25.57 -8.76
C VAL A 360 -5.35 25.15 -7.31
N LEU A 361 -4.11 25.00 -6.84
CA LEU A 361 -3.81 24.75 -5.42
C LEU A 361 -4.24 25.94 -4.55
N GLU A 362 -3.91 27.17 -4.95
CA GLU A 362 -4.30 28.40 -4.25
C GLU A 362 -5.84 28.56 -4.20
N ASP A 363 -6.51 28.35 -5.33
CA ASP A 363 -7.98 28.42 -5.44
C ASP A 363 -8.67 27.37 -4.55
N TYR A 364 -8.15 26.15 -4.54
CA TYR A 364 -8.67 25.06 -3.70
C TYR A 364 -8.48 25.35 -2.20
N GLN A 365 -7.31 25.84 -1.79
CA GLN A 365 -7.09 26.25 -0.40
C GLN A 365 -8.02 27.41 0.01
N ALA A 366 -8.22 28.39 -0.86
CA ALA A 366 -9.16 29.49 -0.63
C ALA A 366 -10.61 28.98 -0.49
N HIS A 367 -11.00 28.02 -1.32
CA HIS A 367 -12.29 27.33 -1.25
C HIS A 367 -12.50 26.66 0.12
N LEU A 368 -11.54 25.86 0.59
CA LEU A 368 -11.61 25.21 1.90
C LEU A 368 -11.71 26.24 3.04
N LYS A 369 -10.85 27.28 3.02
CA LYS A 369 -10.81 28.32 4.06
C LYS A 369 -12.15 29.04 4.21
N LYS A 370 -12.80 29.39 3.10
CA LYS A 370 -14.10 30.09 3.10
C LYS A 370 -15.20 29.29 3.81
N ASN A 371 -15.15 27.96 3.72
CA ASN A 371 -16.20 27.07 4.21
C ASN A 371 -15.98 26.55 5.63
N LYS A 372 -14.77 26.69 6.20
CA LYS A 372 -14.42 26.21 7.56
C LYS A 372 -15.38 26.72 8.64
N ASP A 373 -15.81 27.98 8.55
CA ASP A 373 -16.68 28.58 9.55
C ASP A 373 -18.08 27.96 9.59
N PHE A 374 -18.60 27.48 8.46
CA PHE A 374 -19.94 26.91 8.38
C PHE A 374 -20.07 25.55 9.09
N VAL A 375 -18.95 24.85 9.31
CA VAL A 375 -18.97 23.50 9.90
C VAL A 375 -18.49 23.44 11.36
N LYS A 376 -18.17 24.57 12.00
CA LYS A 376 -17.82 24.64 13.43
C LYS A 376 -18.86 23.95 14.33
N GLY A 377 -20.13 23.99 13.93
CA GLY A 377 -21.23 23.30 14.61
C GLY A 377 -21.42 21.83 14.22
N LEU A 378 -20.47 21.19 13.55
CA LEU A 378 -20.57 19.80 13.11
C LEU A 378 -19.38 18.94 13.55
N ILE A 379 -18.26 19.56 13.92
CA ILE A 379 -17.03 18.90 14.37
C ILE A 379 -16.48 19.62 15.59
N ASN A 380 -15.86 18.88 16.51
CA ASN A 380 -15.11 19.45 17.63
C ASN A 380 -13.60 19.33 17.34
N VAL A 381 -12.96 20.50 17.13
CA VAL A 381 -11.53 20.62 16.79
C VAL A 381 -10.71 21.30 17.88
N GLU A 382 -11.23 21.44 19.11
CA GLU A 382 -10.52 22.14 20.19
C GLU A 382 -9.23 21.43 20.62
N ARG A 383 -9.23 20.09 20.65
CA ARG A 383 -8.09 19.25 21.06
C ARG A 383 -7.63 18.25 20.00
N ARG A 384 -8.20 18.31 18.80
CA ARG A 384 -7.98 17.33 17.73
C ARG A 384 -8.18 17.94 16.35
N GLN A 385 -7.45 17.45 15.36
CA GLN A 385 -7.53 17.96 14.00
C GLN A 385 -8.57 17.17 13.18
N TYR A 386 -9.42 17.86 12.41
CA TYR A 386 -10.23 17.20 11.37
C TYR A 386 -9.36 16.90 10.17
N LEU A 387 -9.22 15.60 9.84
CA LEU A 387 -8.42 15.11 8.72
C LEU A 387 -9.32 14.26 7.82
N PRO A 388 -9.75 14.77 6.65
CA PRO A 388 -10.64 14.06 5.76
C PRO A 388 -9.91 12.89 5.10
N GLY A 389 -10.46 11.67 5.16
CA GLY A 389 -10.09 10.59 4.24
C GLY A 389 -8.83 9.82 4.66
N TYR A 390 -7.73 10.49 5.04
CA TYR A 390 -6.83 10.15 6.17
C TYR A 390 -5.42 10.78 5.98
N GLY A 391 -5.01 11.64 6.92
CA GLY A 391 -3.65 12.19 7.04
C GLY A 391 -3.25 13.16 5.92
N GLN A 392 -2.42 14.14 6.25
CA GLN A 392 -1.76 14.94 5.22
C GLN A 392 -0.77 14.05 4.46
N MET A 393 -0.71 14.13 3.13
CA MET A 393 0.23 13.36 2.30
C MET A 393 1.70 13.64 2.64
N ALA A 394 1.97 14.72 3.37
CA ALA A 394 3.26 14.99 3.99
C ALA A 394 3.74 13.85 4.89
N PHE A 395 2.82 13.15 5.56
CA PHE A 395 3.11 12.10 6.53
C PHE A 395 3.02 10.72 5.88
N MET A 396 4.02 9.88 6.12
CA MET A 396 3.96 8.47 5.75
C MET A 396 2.89 7.78 6.58
N ILE A 397 2.03 7.03 5.90
CA ILE A 397 0.92 6.27 6.46
C ILE A 397 1.04 4.77 6.20
N PHE A 398 2.07 4.30 5.47
CA PHE A 398 2.35 2.86 5.41
C PHE A 398 3.24 2.45 6.57
N LEU A 399 2.85 1.40 7.30
CA LEU A 399 3.65 0.84 8.38
C LEU A 399 5.09 0.54 7.95
N LYS A 400 5.27 -0.05 6.76
CA LYS A 400 6.62 -0.34 6.25
C LYS A 400 7.43 0.92 6.02
N SER A 401 6.86 2.01 5.49
CA SER A 401 7.59 3.28 5.29
C SER A 401 8.04 3.93 6.61
N LEU A 402 7.33 3.69 7.71
CA LEU A 402 7.74 4.17 9.04
C LEU A 402 8.98 3.44 9.55
N ILE A 403 9.11 2.14 9.23
CA ILE A 403 10.14 1.25 9.79
C ILE A 403 11.34 1.10 8.85
N ASP A 404 11.09 0.85 7.56
CA ASP A 404 12.09 0.74 6.49
C ASP A 404 12.30 2.11 5.82
N PRO A 405 13.46 2.77 6.03
CA PRO A 405 13.75 4.09 5.48
C PRO A 405 13.79 4.16 3.95
N SER A 406 13.83 3.02 3.25
CA SER A 406 13.87 2.97 1.79
C SER A 406 12.48 2.97 1.14
N TYR A 407 11.47 2.43 1.83
CA TYR A 407 10.16 2.11 1.25
C TYR A 407 9.26 3.33 0.99
N PHE A 408 9.53 4.49 1.61
CA PHE A 408 8.71 5.69 1.47
C PHE A 408 8.55 6.17 0.01
N ARG A 409 9.50 5.86 -0.87
CA ARG A 409 9.43 6.17 -2.31
C ARG A 409 8.35 5.38 -3.02
N VAL A 410 8.11 4.14 -2.60
CA VAL A 410 7.01 3.29 -3.11
C VAL A 410 5.68 3.90 -2.69
N GLU A 411 5.58 4.36 -1.44
CA GLU A 411 4.39 5.07 -0.95
C GLU A 411 4.13 6.37 -1.72
N GLU A 412 5.16 7.22 -1.92
CA GLU A 412 5.05 8.47 -2.69
C GLU A 412 4.59 8.19 -4.13
N LYS A 413 5.10 7.13 -4.78
CA LYS A 413 4.64 6.69 -6.11
C LYS A 413 3.19 6.23 -6.12
N ARG A 414 2.75 5.46 -5.13
CA ARG A 414 1.35 5.00 -5.04
C ARG A 414 0.39 6.17 -4.84
N ILE A 415 0.75 7.16 -4.03
CA ILE A 415 -0.04 8.39 -3.86
C ILE A 415 -0.21 9.09 -5.22
N ARG A 416 0.88 9.21 -5.98
CA ARG A 416 0.84 9.80 -7.32
C ARG A 416 0.05 8.94 -8.32
N GLY A 417 0.16 7.62 -8.23
CA GLY A 417 -0.62 6.67 -9.03
C GLY A 417 -2.11 6.77 -8.80
N MET A 418 -2.55 6.94 -7.54
CA MET A 418 -3.96 7.23 -7.23
C MET A 418 -4.46 8.52 -7.88
N ALA A 419 -3.63 9.57 -7.87
CA ALA A 419 -3.97 10.85 -8.51
C ALA A 419 -4.07 10.73 -10.04
N MET A 420 -3.10 10.05 -10.67
CA MET A 420 -3.10 9.85 -12.13
C MET A 420 -4.20 8.91 -12.59
N HIS A 421 -4.52 7.88 -11.81
CA HIS A 421 -5.67 7.00 -12.05
C HIS A 421 -6.98 7.80 -12.02
N PHE A 422 -7.21 8.60 -10.98
CA PHE A 422 -8.41 9.44 -10.88
C PHE A 422 -8.50 10.44 -12.05
N ALA A 423 -7.38 11.07 -12.42
CA ALA A 423 -7.34 11.97 -13.57
C ALA A 423 -7.71 11.26 -14.88
N ARG A 424 -7.21 10.03 -15.07
CA ARG A 424 -7.53 9.22 -16.24
C ARG A 424 -9.00 8.83 -16.29
N ASP A 425 -9.55 8.41 -15.15
CA ASP A 425 -10.98 8.10 -15.01
C ASP A 425 -11.86 9.28 -15.42
N LEU A 426 -11.51 10.51 -15.02
CA LEU A 426 -12.24 11.71 -15.46
C LEU A 426 -12.22 11.89 -16.98
N VAL A 427 -11.09 11.64 -17.65
CA VAL A 427 -10.99 11.81 -19.11
C VAL A 427 -11.71 10.69 -19.86
N GLU A 428 -11.54 9.44 -19.44
CA GLU A 428 -12.05 8.26 -20.15
C GLU A 428 -13.55 8.05 -19.94
N ASN A 429 -14.07 8.42 -18.77
CA ASN A 429 -15.46 8.12 -18.43
C ASN A 429 -16.41 9.31 -18.57
N THR A 430 -15.94 10.54 -18.81
CA THR A 430 -16.84 11.71 -18.95
C THR A 430 -17.88 11.51 -20.07
N PRO A 431 -19.19 11.71 -19.79
CA PRO A 431 -20.25 11.43 -20.75
C PRO A 431 -20.39 12.57 -21.77
N ASP A 432 -19.53 12.59 -22.78
CA ASP A 432 -19.71 13.34 -24.02
C ASP A 432 -19.34 12.45 -25.22
N PRO A 433 -20.16 12.37 -26.30
CA PRO A 433 -19.75 11.74 -27.55
C PRO A 433 -18.56 12.43 -28.25
N SER A 434 -18.18 13.66 -27.87
CA SER A 434 -17.06 14.40 -28.45
C SER A 434 -15.80 14.28 -27.57
N PRO A 435 -14.73 13.63 -28.04
CA PRO A 435 -13.49 13.55 -27.29
C PRO A 435 -12.85 14.93 -27.13
N LEU A 436 -12.28 15.19 -25.95
CA LEU A 436 -11.52 16.41 -25.69
C LEU A 436 -10.32 16.53 -26.65
N PRO A 437 -9.95 17.76 -27.08
CA PRO A 437 -8.73 17.97 -27.87
C PRO A 437 -7.51 17.41 -27.13
N ILE A 438 -6.64 16.71 -27.86
CA ILE A 438 -5.48 16.02 -27.27
C ILE A 438 -4.54 16.98 -26.54
N GLU A 439 -4.42 18.22 -27.01
CA GLU A 439 -3.63 19.28 -26.38
C GLU A 439 -4.19 19.66 -25.02
N THR A 440 -5.53 19.66 -24.87
CA THR A 440 -6.21 19.94 -23.60
C THR A 440 -5.99 18.79 -22.61
N VAL A 441 -6.10 17.55 -23.10
CA VAL A 441 -5.81 16.34 -22.30
C VAL A 441 -4.35 16.32 -21.82
N HIS A 442 -3.40 16.66 -22.70
CA HIS A 442 -1.99 16.78 -22.33
C HIS A 442 -1.75 17.90 -21.31
N LEU A 443 -2.33 19.08 -21.51
CA LEU A 443 -2.20 20.18 -20.56
C LEU A 443 -2.77 19.81 -19.19
N PHE A 444 -3.90 19.11 -19.15
CA PHE A 444 -4.52 18.61 -17.92
C PHE A 444 -3.57 17.67 -17.15
N TYR A 445 -3.13 16.56 -17.76
CA TYR A 445 -2.25 15.62 -17.07
C TYR A 445 -0.88 16.24 -16.71
N ASN A 446 -0.33 17.09 -17.57
CA ASN A 446 0.93 17.78 -17.28
C ASN A 446 0.80 18.79 -16.14
N SER A 447 -0.37 19.42 -15.96
CA SER A 447 -0.60 20.31 -14.82
C SER A 447 -0.68 19.51 -13.51
N ILE A 448 -1.25 18.31 -13.53
CA ILE A 448 -1.24 17.39 -12.37
C ILE A 448 0.18 16.94 -12.05
N ASP A 449 0.99 16.61 -13.05
CA ASP A 449 2.41 16.28 -12.85
C ASP A 449 3.18 17.45 -12.18
N GLU A 450 2.89 18.69 -12.58
CA GLU A 450 3.48 19.89 -11.97
C GLU A 450 3.02 20.15 -10.53
N ILE A 451 1.82 19.72 -10.12
CA ILE A 451 1.37 19.78 -8.71
C ILE A 451 2.36 19.07 -7.78
N PHE A 452 2.90 17.91 -8.20
CA PHE A 452 3.85 17.14 -7.40
C PHE A 452 5.27 17.73 -7.38
N ARG A 453 5.59 18.61 -8.34
CA ARG A 453 6.92 19.23 -8.49
C ARG A 453 6.99 20.63 -7.90
N TYR A 454 5.85 21.31 -7.76
CA TYR A 454 5.76 22.64 -7.20
C TYR A 454 6.11 22.66 -5.71
N TRP A 455 7.08 23.50 -5.36
CA TRP A 455 7.48 23.77 -3.97
C TRP A 455 7.81 25.25 -3.80
N GLU A 456 7.62 25.76 -2.59
CA GLU A 456 7.92 27.14 -2.22
C GLU A 456 8.36 27.21 -0.75
N GLY A 457 9.37 28.02 -0.43
CA GLY A 457 9.84 28.18 0.94
C GLY A 457 10.32 26.89 1.63
N GLU A 458 10.35 26.92 2.96
CA GLU A 458 10.79 25.80 3.81
C GLU A 458 9.86 25.57 5.01
N ILE A 459 9.74 24.31 5.45
CA ILE A 459 9.05 23.95 6.69
C ILE A 459 9.91 24.30 7.92
N SER A 460 9.29 24.93 8.92
CA SER A 460 9.96 25.36 10.16
C SER A 460 10.22 24.20 11.11
N ILE A 461 9.24 23.30 11.27
CA ILE A 461 9.31 22.10 12.09
C ILE A 461 9.30 20.87 11.18
N ARG A 462 10.25 19.96 11.41
CA ARG A 462 10.33 18.67 10.73
C ARG A 462 9.58 17.61 11.53
N MET A 463 8.97 16.66 10.84
CA MET A 463 8.36 15.48 11.47
C MET A 463 9.17 14.26 11.04
N ASP A 464 9.54 13.42 12.00
CA ASP A 464 10.39 12.24 11.76
C ASP A 464 9.76 11.17 10.85
N HIS A 465 8.47 11.33 10.53
CA HIS A 465 7.72 10.49 9.61
C HIS A 465 7.14 11.27 8.41
N SER A 466 7.72 12.41 8.04
CA SER A 466 7.35 13.12 6.81
C SER A 466 8.21 12.75 5.60
N LEU A 467 7.65 12.92 4.39
CA LEU A 467 8.37 12.79 3.13
C LEU A 467 9.56 13.76 3.06
N ALA A 468 9.41 14.99 3.54
CA ALA A 468 10.49 15.98 3.57
C ALA A 468 11.68 15.51 4.43
N TYR A 469 11.40 14.94 5.61
CA TYR A 469 12.42 14.34 6.48
C TYR A 469 13.13 13.17 5.79
N ARG A 470 12.39 12.26 5.15
CA ARG A 470 12.96 11.12 4.41
C ARG A 470 13.82 11.54 3.23
N HIS A 471 13.41 12.58 2.50
CA HIS A 471 14.20 13.21 1.42
C HIS A 471 15.34 14.11 1.93
N ARG A 472 15.54 14.22 3.24
CA ARG A 472 16.61 14.99 3.90
C ARG A 472 16.64 16.47 3.47
N ASN A 473 15.48 17.09 3.30
CA ASN A 473 15.36 18.51 2.99
C ASN A 473 14.22 19.16 3.79
N LYS A 474 14.08 20.48 3.66
CA LYS A 474 13.02 21.26 4.30
C LYS A 474 12.05 21.90 3.29
N ARG A 475 12.05 21.49 2.01
CA ARG A 475 11.20 22.13 1.00
C ARG A 475 9.72 21.90 1.32
N TYR A 476 8.93 22.97 1.28
CA TYR A 476 7.49 22.90 1.45
C TYR A 476 6.81 22.70 0.10
N TYR A 477 6.07 21.60 -0.03
CA TYR A 477 5.30 21.24 -1.22
C TYR A 477 3.81 21.36 -0.87
N PRO A 478 3.06 22.33 -1.43
CA PRO A 478 1.68 22.58 -1.00
C PRO A 478 0.75 21.39 -1.15
N TYR A 479 0.96 20.52 -2.15
CA TYR A 479 0.15 19.31 -2.30
C TYR A 479 0.27 18.37 -1.09
N ARG A 480 1.39 18.41 -0.36
CA ARG A 480 1.62 17.53 0.79
C ARG A 480 0.75 17.89 2.00
N ASP A 481 0.17 19.09 2.05
CA ASP A 481 -0.78 19.45 3.10
C ASP A 481 -2.16 18.82 2.89
N LEU A 482 -2.43 18.35 1.67
CA LEU A 482 -3.70 17.74 1.28
C LEU A 482 -3.72 16.26 1.65
N THR A 483 -4.91 15.70 1.80
CA THR A 483 -5.14 14.25 1.82
C THR A 483 -5.33 13.71 0.39
N PRO A 484 -5.22 12.39 0.16
CA PRO A 484 -5.46 11.82 -1.16
C PRO A 484 -6.84 12.17 -1.74
N GLN A 485 -7.86 12.29 -0.89
CA GLN A 485 -9.21 12.68 -1.29
C GLN A 485 -9.30 14.16 -1.62
N GLU A 486 -8.65 15.05 -0.85
CA GLU A 486 -8.58 16.49 -1.17
C GLU A 486 -7.86 16.73 -2.51
N LEU A 487 -6.82 15.94 -2.81
CA LEU A 487 -6.13 16.02 -4.11
C LEU A 487 -7.06 15.71 -5.30
N SER A 488 -8.02 14.79 -5.13
CA SER A 488 -9.06 14.56 -6.14
C SER A 488 -9.90 15.81 -6.40
N GLY A 489 -10.15 16.63 -5.38
CA GLY A 489 -10.85 17.91 -5.52
C GLY A 489 -10.05 18.94 -6.31
N VAL A 490 -8.73 19.00 -6.10
CA VAL A 490 -7.82 19.84 -6.91
C VAL A 490 -7.83 19.39 -8.38
N ILE A 491 -7.72 18.08 -8.61
CA ILE A 491 -7.73 17.49 -9.96
C ILE A 491 -9.08 17.73 -10.65
N ASN A 492 -10.20 17.55 -9.94
CA ASN A 492 -11.54 17.79 -10.48
C ASN A 492 -11.77 19.28 -10.77
N MET A 493 -11.27 20.19 -9.92
CA MET A 493 -11.32 21.63 -10.19
C MET A 493 -10.57 21.99 -11.47
N LEU A 494 -9.38 21.41 -11.64
CA LEU A 494 -8.56 21.58 -12.84
C LEU A 494 -9.28 21.01 -14.08
N TYR A 495 -9.86 19.82 -13.97
CA TYR A 495 -10.60 19.18 -15.05
C TYR A 495 -11.79 20.02 -15.48
N ASN A 496 -12.65 20.44 -14.54
CA ASN A 496 -13.81 21.28 -14.83
C ASN A 496 -13.42 22.61 -15.49
N ARG A 497 -12.27 23.19 -15.13
CA ARG A 497 -11.74 24.43 -15.73
C ARG A 497 -11.30 24.23 -17.19
N LEU A 498 -10.69 23.10 -17.52
CA LEU A 498 -10.14 22.84 -18.85
C LEU A 498 -11.13 22.17 -19.80
N ALA A 499 -11.89 21.18 -19.30
CA ALA A 499 -12.78 20.35 -20.08
C ALA A 499 -14.22 20.87 -20.14
N SER A 500 -14.68 21.62 -19.11
CA SER A 500 -16.08 22.09 -18.99
C SER A 500 -17.11 20.99 -19.30
N PRO A 501 -17.06 19.82 -18.63
CA PRO A 501 -17.85 18.65 -19.02
C PRO A 501 -19.35 18.91 -18.86
N PRO A 502 -20.20 18.40 -19.78
CA PRO A 502 -21.65 18.50 -19.64
C PRO A 502 -22.14 17.65 -18.44
N PRO A 503 -23.28 18.00 -17.83
CA PRO A 503 -23.83 17.21 -16.73
C PRO A 503 -24.31 15.83 -17.21
N VAL A 504 -24.05 14.79 -16.43
CA VAL A 504 -24.50 13.42 -16.73
C VAL A 504 -26.03 13.37 -16.74
N ILE A 505 -26.66 13.03 -17.87
CA ILE A 505 -28.13 13.05 -18.00
C ILE A 505 -28.78 11.71 -17.64
N ARG A 506 -28.04 10.59 -17.71
CA ARG A 506 -28.58 9.24 -17.47
C ARG A 506 -28.39 8.81 -16.02
N ILE A 507 -29.49 8.48 -15.35
CA ILE A 507 -29.47 7.83 -14.03
C ILE A 507 -29.69 6.34 -14.23
N ASN A 508 -28.82 5.49 -13.67
CA ASN A 508 -28.90 4.04 -13.77
C ASN A 508 -30.29 3.52 -13.35
N GLU A 509 -30.87 2.63 -14.14
CA GLU A 509 -32.18 2.05 -13.85
C GLU A 509 -32.08 1.01 -12.72
N GLY A 510 -32.86 1.21 -11.66
CA GLY A 510 -32.96 0.27 -10.54
C GLY A 510 -33.73 -1.01 -10.93
N LEU A 511 -33.36 -2.15 -10.34
CA LEU A 511 -34.10 -3.40 -10.47
C LEU A 511 -35.51 -3.31 -9.86
N ASP A 512 -36.41 -4.06 -10.48
CA ASP A 512 -37.85 -4.29 -10.27
C ASP A 512 -38.53 -3.66 -9.03
N LYS A 513 -39.63 -2.93 -9.27
CA LYS A 513 -40.46 -2.24 -8.28
C LYS A 513 -41.25 -3.27 -7.44
N GLY A 514 -40.60 -3.88 -6.45
CA GLY A 514 -41.24 -4.84 -5.52
C GLY A 514 -40.30 -5.78 -4.76
N SER A 515 -38.99 -5.68 -4.99
CA SER A 515 -37.99 -6.52 -4.33
C SER A 515 -37.85 -6.23 -2.82
N ASP A 516 -37.26 -7.19 -2.13
CA ASP A 516 -36.97 -7.14 -0.69
C ASP A 516 -35.97 -6.02 -0.34
N TRP A 517 -36.20 -5.28 0.75
CA TRP A 517 -35.36 -4.15 1.18
C TRP A 517 -33.90 -4.60 1.39
N HIS A 518 -33.70 -5.79 1.96
CA HIS A 518 -32.36 -6.35 2.17
C HIS A 518 -31.64 -6.61 0.85
N LYS A 519 -32.34 -7.08 -0.18
CA LYS A 519 -31.76 -7.29 -1.52
C LYS A 519 -31.39 -5.96 -2.19
N GLN A 520 -32.21 -4.92 -2.03
CA GLN A 520 -31.90 -3.59 -2.56
C GLN A 520 -30.73 -2.95 -1.83
N LEU A 521 -30.66 -3.10 -0.50
CA LEU A 521 -29.51 -2.65 0.29
C LEU A 521 -28.23 -3.39 -0.13
N ALA A 522 -28.32 -4.69 -0.42
CA ALA A 522 -27.17 -5.51 -0.83
C ALA A 522 -26.49 -5.06 -2.13
N ILE A 523 -27.24 -4.43 -3.03
CA ILE A 523 -26.68 -3.84 -4.26
C ILE A 523 -25.66 -2.75 -3.93
N LEU A 524 -25.87 -1.97 -2.85
CA LEU A 524 -25.00 -0.86 -2.48
C LEU A 524 -23.60 -1.31 -2.02
N TYR A 525 -23.45 -2.58 -1.65
CA TYR A 525 -22.17 -3.23 -1.37
C TYR A 525 -21.89 -4.40 -2.33
N GLU A 526 -22.49 -4.37 -3.53
CA GLU A 526 -22.27 -5.31 -4.63
C GLU A 526 -22.49 -6.79 -4.25
N ASN A 527 -23.42 -7.06 -3.34
CA ASN A 527 -23.66 -8.40 -2.76
C ASN A 527 -22.43 -9.04 -2.10
N ALA A 528 -21.41 -8.24 -1.76
CA ALA A 528 -20.24 -8.71 -1.04
C ALA A 528 -20.62 -9.16 0.39
N PRO A 529 -19.93 -10.17 0.96
CA PRO A 529 -20.16 -10.57 2.34
C PRO A 529 -19.85 -9.42 3.31
N LEU A 530 -20.73 -9.22 4.31
CA LEU A 530 -20.56 -8.17 5.31
C LEU A 530 -19.59 -8.60 6.41
N GLU A 531 -18.49 -7.86 6.58
CA GLU A 531 -17.58 -8.03 7.73
C GLU A 531 -17.88 -7.06 8.88
N ILE A 532 -18.63 -6.00 8.60
CA ILE A 532 -19.25 -5.11 9.57
C ILE A 532 -20.73 -5.04 9.21
N ASP A 533 -21.58 -5.54 10.09
CA ASP A 533 -23.01 -5.71 9.81
C ASP A 533 -23.86 -5.02 10.88
N HIS A 534 -24.31 -3.81 10.56
CA HIS A 534 -25.30 -3.03 11.32
C HIS A 534 -26.58 -2.80 10.49
N VAL A 535 -26.98 -3.78 9.66
CA VAL A 535 -28.18 -3.68 8.81
C VAL A 535 -29.45 -3.49 9.64
N ASP A 536 -29.64 -4.28 10.70
CA ASP A 536 -30.81 -4.16 11.58
C ASP A 536 -30.87 -2.79 12.28
N ASP A 537 -29.71 -2.31 12.75
CA ASP A 537 -29.58 -1.02 13.42
C ASP A 537 -29.95 0.13 12.45
N LEU A 538 -29.55 0.02 11.19
CA LEU A 538 -29.91 0.95 10.11
C LEU A 538 -31.41 0.92 9.85
N GLU A 539 -32.01 -0.27 9.69
CA GLU A 539 -33.44 -0.40 9.43
C GLU A 539 -34.28 0.22 10.55
N GLN A 540 -33.95 -0.08 11.81
CA GLN A 540 -34.63 0.49 12.97
C GLN A 540 -34.55 2.02 12.97
N LYS A 541 -33.36 2.58 12.70
CA LYS A 541 -33.15 4.02 12.65
C LYS A 541 -33.88 4.71 11.50
N LEU A 542 -34.01 4.07 10.34
CA LEU A 542 -34.75 4.61 9.21
C LEU A 542 -36.26 4.75 9.51
N ILE A 543 -36.84 3.82 10.27
CA ILE A 543 -38.27 3.80 10.62
C ILE A 543 -38.63 4.87 11.66
N GLU A 544 -37.67 5.31 12.48
CA GLU A 544 -37.86 6.42 13.42
C GLU A 544 -38.22 7.73 12.67
N ASN A 545 -39.11 8.54 13.24
CA ASN A 545 -39.49 9.84 12.66
C ASN A 545 -38.44 10.93 12.97
N ILE A 546 -37.21 10.70 12.52
CA ILE A 546 -36.05 11.59 12.70
C ILE A 546 -35.57 12.15 11.34
N PRO A 547 -34.90 13.31 11.32
CA PRO A 547 -34.32 13.82 10.08
C PRO A 547 -33.24 12.90 9.52
N ILE A 548 -33.15 12.80 8.19
CA ILE A 548 -32.10 12.02 7.50
C ILE A 548 -31.31 12.97 6.59
N ALA A 549 -29.98 12.86 6.63
CA ALA A 549 -29.09 13.40 5.63
C ALA A 549 -28.56 12.25 4.76
N LEU A 550 -28.88 12.25 3.47
CA LEU A 550 -28.42 11.27 2.50
C LEU A 550 -27.41 11.91 1.56
N PHE A 551 -26.20 11.35 1.49
CA PHE A 551 -25.23 11.61 0.42
C PHE A 551 -25.22 10.39 -0.49
N PRO A 552 -25.89 10.47 -1.65
CA PRO A 552 -26.05 9.32 -2.51
C PRO A 552 -24.74 8.98 -3.24
N GLY A 553 -24.61 7.71 -3.62
CA GLY A 553 -23.49 7.14 -4.38
C GLY A 553 -23.88 6.87 -5.84
N LYS A 554 -23.39 5.74 -6.37
CA LYS A 554 -23.52 5.37 -7.79
C LYS A 554 -24.93 4.89 -8.15
N TYR A 555 -25.71 4.37 -7.21
CA TYR A 555 -26.96 3.66 -7.47
C TYR A 555 -28.18 4.50 -7.06
N ILE A 556 -28.24 5.74 -7.54
CA ILE A 556 -29.20 6.76 -7.10
C ILE A 556 -30.66 6.26 -7.05
N GLU A 557 -31.15 5.55 -8.07
CA GLU A 557 -32.55 5.06 -8.05
C GLU A 557 -32.80 4.05 -6.91
N THR A 558 -31.90 3.08 -6.74
CA THR A 558 -31.95 2.12 -5.61
C THR A 558 -31.85 2.83 -4.27
N GLU A 559 -30.96 3.82 -4.15
CA GLU A 559 -30.76 4.57 -2.92
C GLU A 559 -31.98 5.42 -2.54
N LEU A 560 -32.66 6.03 -3.51
CA LEU A 560 -33.93 6.72 -3.29
C LEU A 560 -35.02 5.76 -2.82
N GLU A 561 -35.08 4.55 -3.35
CA GLU A 561 -36.02 3.53 -2.87
C GLU A 561 -35.71 3.12 -1.42
N VAL A 562 -34.45 2.83 -1.11
CA VAL A 562 -33.99 2.30 0.19
C VAL A 562 -34.02 3.37 1.30
N PHE A 563 -33.62 4.61 1.02
CA PHE A 563 -33.41 5.65 2.02
C PHE A 563 -34.44 6.79 2.00
N VAL A 564 -35.32 6.85 0.99
CA VAL A 564 -36.39 7.86 0.92
C VAL A 564 -37.77 7.21 0.96
N LEU A 565 -38.07 6.34 0.00
CA LEU A 565 -39.42 5.77 -0.13
C LEU A 565 -39.70 4.74 0.97
N TYR A 566 -38.81 3.77 1.18
CA TYR A 566 -38.96 2.76 2.23
C TYR A 566 -39.16 3.38 3.62
N PRO A 567 -38.28 4.30 4.11
CA PRO A 567 -38.43 4.90 5.44
C PRO A 567 -39.74 5.67 5.59
N VAL A 568 -40.15 6.44 4.58
CA VAL A 568 -41.40 7.20 4.63
C VAL A 568 -42.62 6.27 4.67
N ARG A 569 -42.65 5.21 3.84
CA ARG A 569 -43.72 4.20 3.88
C ARG A 569 -43.84 3.58 5.28
N ARG A 570 -42.72 3.23 5.92
CA ARG A 570 -42.72 2.66 7.27
C ARG A 570 -43.15 3.66 8.35
N ARG A 571 -42.70 4.92 8.30
CA ARG A 571 -43.17 6.00 9.21
C ARG A 571 -44.67 6.25 9.09
N LEU A 572 -45.23 6.06 7.89
CA LEU A 572 -46.67 6.13 7.62
C LEU A 572 -47.43 4.86 8.00
N LYS A 573 -46.74 3.79 8.45
CA LYS A 573 -47.28 2.46 8.74
C LYS A 573 -47.94 1.77 7.53
N LYS A 574 -47.37 1.98 6.34
CA LYS A 574 -47.83 1.35 5.09
C LYS A 574 -47.30 -0.09 4.96
N GLY A 575 -48.12 -0.97 4.40
CA GLY A 575 -47.76 -2.36 4.08
C GLY A 575 -46.84 -2.49 2.86
N LYS A 576 -46.33 -3.70 2.60
CA LYS A 576 -45.50 -3.99 1.42
C LYS A 576 -46.33 -3.76 0.15
N GLY A 577 -45.84 -2.94 -0.77
CA GLY A 577 -46.53 -2.59 -2.02
C GLY A 577 -47.58 -1.47 -1.91
N GLU A 578 -47.87 -0.96 -0.70
CA GLU A 578 -48.76 0.20 -0.55
C GLU A 578 -48.03 1.51 -0.94
N LYS A 579 -48.61 2.25 -1.89
CA LYS A 579 -48.09 3.54 -2.34
C LYS A 579 -48.47 4.68 -1.40
N ILE A 580 -47.57 5.65 -1.27
CA ILE A 580 -47.79 6.93 -0.59
C ILE A 580 -48.79 7.77 -1.42
N ARG A 581 -49.88 8.22 -0.79
CA ARG A 581 -50.88 9.10 -1.40
C ARG A 581 -50.90 10.45 -0.68
N GLU A 582 -51.39 11.48 -1.35
CA GLU A 582 -51.45 12.85 -0.83
C GLU A 582 -52.14 12.95 0.55
N ARG A 583 -53.28 12.26 0.71
CA ARG A 583 -54.03 12.17 1.97
C ARG A 583 -53.23 11.61 3.16
N ASP A 584 -52.18 10.83 2.89
CA ASP A 584 -51.34 10.23 3.94
C ASP A 584 -50.39 11.28 4.55
N LEU A 585 -50.04 12.33 3.78
CA LEU A 585 -49.09 13.36 4.16
C LEU A 585 -49.74 14.54 4.90
N GLN A 586 -51.00 14.85 4.59
CA GLN A 586 -51.75 15.94 5.22
C GLN A 586 -52.02 15.71 6.72
N LYS A 587 -51.95 14.46 7.20
CA LYS A 587 -52.33 14.06 8.57
C LYS A 587 -51.16 13.91 9.55
N LYS A 588 -49.90 13.90 9.08
CA LYS A 588 -48.73 13.59 9.93
C LYS A 588 -47.56 14.53 9.68
N LYS A 589 -46.95 15.00 10.78
CA LYS A 589 -45.71 15.80 10.74
C LYS A 589 -44.50 14.87 10.63
N LEU A 590 -44.10 14.56 9.40
CA LEU A 590 -42.91 13.75 9.12
C LEU A 590 -41.63 14.59 9.21
N ALA A 591 -40.58 14.00 9.78
CA ALA A 591 -39.26 14.61 9.79
C ALA A 591 -38.64 14.61 8.37
N PRO A 592 -37.93 15.68 7.98
CA PRO A 592 -37.43 15.85 6.62
C PRO A 592 -36.27 14.91 6.29
N ILE A 593 -36.18 14.54 5.03
CA ILE A 593 -35.05 13.83 4.41
C ILE A 593 -34.37 14.79 3.45
N PHE A 594 -33.11 15.11 3.73
CA PHE A 594 -32.26 15.97 2.90
C PHE A 594 -31.34 15.10 2.04
N ILE A 595 -31.37 15.32 0.74
CA ILE A 595 -30.49 14.67 -0.24
C ILE A 595 -29.43 15.69 -0.65
N PHE A 596 -28.18 15.43 -0.31
CA PHE A 596 -27.06 16.30 -0.58
C PHE A 596 -26.43 15.89 -1.92
N GLN A 597 -26.52 16.75 -2.92
CA GLN A 597 -26.05 16.45 -4.28
C GLN A 597 -25.10 17.53 -4.79
N HIS A 598 -24.04 17.11 -5.48
CA HIS A 598 -23.04 18.01 -6.07
C HIS A 598 -23.67 19.03 -7.01
N GLN A 599 -23.30 20.30 -6.86
CA GLN A 599 -23.66 21.35 -7.80
C GLN A 599 -22.88 21.22 -9.11
N PHE A 600 -21.59 20.88 -9.01
CA PHE A 600 -20.70 20.69 -10.15
C PHE A 600 -20.45 19.19 -10.39
N PRO A 601 -20.17 18.77 -11.64
CA PRO A 601 -19.78 17.40 -11.91
C PRO A 601 -18.51 16.99 -11.13
N LEU A 602 -18.57 15.78 -10.58
CA LEU A 602 -17.44 15.01 -10.07
C LEU A 602 -17.33 13.75 -10.93
N GLY A 603 -16.56 13.84 -12.01
CA GLY A 603 -16.56 12.83 -13.07
C GLY A 603 -17.99 12.55 -13.54
N ASN A 604 -18.40 11.28 -13.41
CA ASN A 604 -19.73 10.82 -13.86
C ASN A 604 -20.85 10.99 -12.83
N SER A 605 -20.63 11.76 -11.77
CA SER A 605 -21.67 12.00 -10.76
C SER A 605 -22.85 12.76 -11.37
N VAL A 606 -24.07 12.35 -11.01
CA VAL A 606 -25.29 13.12 -11.31
C VAL A 606 -25.26 14.45 -10.56
N THR A 607 -25.58 15.56 -11.23
CA THR A 607 -25.63 16.87 -10.56
C THR A 607 -26.98 17.11 -9.86
N CYS A 608 -27.01 18.09 -8.95
CA CYS A 608 -28.22 18.54 -8.27
C CYS A 608 -29.34 18.91 -9.24
N GLU A 609 -29.01 19.55 -10.36
CA GLU A 609 -29.96 19.93 -11.40
C GLU A 609 -30.54 18.71 -12.13
N VAL A 610 -29.70 17.76 -12.53
CA VAL A 610 -30.15 16.52 -13.18
C VAL A 610 -31.04 15.71 -12.25
N LEU A 611 -30.67 15.58 -10.97
CA LEU A 611 -31.46 14.84 -10.00
C LEU A 611 -32.86 15.46 -9.81
N LYS A 612 -32.95 16.80 -9.76
CA LYS A 612 -34.24 17.51 -9.72
C LYS A 612 -35.06 17.18 -10.97
N SER A 613 -34.46 17.31 -12.15
CA SER A 613 -35.13 16.98 -13.42
C SER A 613 -35.63 15.54 -13.46
N PHE A 614 -34.82 14.58 -13.02
CA PHE A 614 -35.20 13.17 -12.92
C PHE A 614 -36.46 12.97 -12.06
N ILE A 615 -36.53 13.61 -10.89
CA ILE A 615 -37.69 13.50 -9.98
C ILE A 615 -38.95 14.15 -10.56
N PHE A 616 -38.83 15.29 -11.25
CA PHE A 616 -40.00 16.04 -11.74
C PHE A 616 -40.57 15.52 -13.06
N TYR A 617 -39.70 15.02 -13.95
CA TYR A 617 -40.08 14.63 -15.32
C TYR A 617 -40.23 13.11 -15.51
N ARG A 618 -39.57 12.25 -14.73
CA ARG A 618 -39.79 10.79 -14.79
C ARG A 618 -41.08 10.41 -14.05
N ASN A 619 -41.75 9.34 -14.45
CA ASN A 619 -43.01 8.88 -13.84
C ASN A 619 -42.82 8.18 -12.48
N HIS A 620 -42.40 8.95 -11.46
CA HIS A 620 -42.26 8.51 -10.06
C HIS A 620 -43.17 9.32 -9.12
N PRO A 621 -44.48 9.00 -9.06
CA PRO A 621 -45.49 9.84 -8.39
C PRO A 621 -45.27 9.97 -6.87
N GLU A 622 -44.74 8.95 -6.20
CA GLU A 622 -44.48 9.01 -4.76
C GLU A 622 -43.35 9.98 -4.42
N LEU A 623 -42.21 9.93 -5.15
CA LEU A 623 -41.10 10.86 -4.94
C LEU A 623 -41.56 12.30 -5.19
N LYS A 624 -42.22 12.56 -6.33
CA LYS A 624 -42.74 13.89 -6.67
C LYS A 624 -43.61 14.46 -5.56
N LEU A 625 -44.48 13.65 -4.98
CA LEU A 625 -45.34 14.03 -3.86
C LEU A 625 -44.53 14.40 -2.59
N LEU A 626 -43.50 13.62 -2.24
CA LEU A 626 -42.65 13.90 -1.07
C LEU A 626 -41.88 15.22 -1.21
N PHE A 627 -41.46 15.56 -2.43
CA PHE A 627 -40.82 16.84 -2.73
C PHE A 627 -41.79 18.02 -2.65
N GLN A 628 -43.00 17.88 -3.21
CA GLN A 628 -44.04 18.91 -3.15
C GLN A 628 -44.45 19.26 -1.72
N TYR A 629 -44.53 18.26 -0.83
CA TYR A 629 -44.86 18.46 0.58
C TYR A 629 -43.64 18.83 1.45
N GLY A 630 -42.45 18.99 0.85
CA GLY A 630 -41.22 19.38 1.57
C GLY A 630 -40.69 18.34 2.55
N ILE A 631 -41.14 17.09 2.45
CA ILE A 631 -40.65 15.95 3.24
C ILE A 631 -39.29 15.52 2.71
N CYS A 632 -39.10 15.53 1.39
CA CYS A 632 -37.81 15.32 0.76
C CYS A 632 -37.30 16.64 0.14
N LYS A 633 -36.02 16.96 0.35
CA LYS A 633 -35.39 18.19 -0.16
C LYS A 633 -34.02 17.87 -0.74
N ILE A 634 -33.73 18.36 -1.95
CA ILE A 634 -32.38 18.31 -2.52
C ILE A 634 -31.64 19.58 -2.11
N VAL A 635 -30.47 19.40 -1.52
CA VAL A 635 -29.58 20.47 -1.06
C VAL A 635 -28.30 20.42 -1.90
N PRO A 636 -27.94 21.49 -2.63
CA PRO A 636 -26.71 21.53 -3.39
C PRO A 636 -25.48 21.54 -2.47
N THR A 637 -24.43 20.81 -2.85
CA THR A 637 -23.12 20.90 -2.21
C THR A 637 -22.10 21.50 -3.19
N LEU A 638 -21.12 22.25 -2.65
CA LEU A 638 -20.00 22.78 -3.44
C LEU A 638 -18.82 21.79 -3.52
N GLN A 639 -19.06 20.52 -3.21
CA GLN A 639 -18.03 19.50 -3.07
C GLN A 639 -17.41 19.14 -4.42
N LEU A 640 -16.09 19.14 -4.44
CA LEU A 640 -15.23 18.83 -5.58
C LEU A 640 -14.45 17.53 -5.38
N SER A 641 -14.23 17.11 -4.15
CA SER A 641 -13.51 15.87 -3.80
C SER A 641 -14.43 14.65 -3.81
N VAL A 642 -13.85 13.46 -4.06
CA VAL A 642 -14.51 12.18 -3.79
C VAL A 642 -14.90 12.05 -2.31
N GLY A 643 -15.88 11.20 -1.99
CA GLY A 643 -16.31 10.95 -0.60
C GLY A 643 -17.21 12.04 -0.04
N LEU A 644 -16.92 12.52 1.19
CA LEU A 644 -17.69 13.59 1.85
C LEU A 644 -16.75 14.54 2.59
N HIS A 645 -16.48 15.70 2.00
CA HIS A 645 -15.58 16.70 2.56
C HIS A 645 -16.36 17.83 3.27
N LEU A 646 -16.29 17.91 4.60
CA LEU A 646 -17.06 18.91 5.35
C LEU A 646 -16.72 20.36 4.97
N TYR A 647 -15.44 20.70 4.78
CA TYR A 647 -15.05 22.05 4.33
C TYR A 647 -15.33 22.34 2.83
N GLU A 648 -16.01 21.46 2.10
CA GLU A 648 -16.47 21.75 0.73
C GLU A 648 -17.99 21.78 0.59
N LEU A 649 -18.75 21.55 1.67
CA LEU A 649 -20.21 21.47 1.59
C LEU A 649 -20.84 22.77 1.07
N GLY A 650 -20.30 23.92 1.46
CA GLY A 650 -20.94 25.23 1.29
C GLY A 650 -21.96 25.53 2.38
N GLU A 651 -22.41 26.80 2.45
CA GLU A 651 -23.22 27.32 3.55
C GLU A 651 -24.59 26.63 3.67
N GLU A 652 -25.32 26.48 2.55
CA GLU A 652 -26.65 25.90 2.53
C GLU A 652 -26.63 24.45 3.04
N ALA A 653 -25.73 23.63 2.49
CA ALA A 653 -25.54 22.24 2.91
C ALA A 653 -25.09 22.14 4.38
N ALA A 654 -24.14 22.96 4.82
CA ALA A 654 -23.71 22.95 6.21
C ALA A 654 -24.86 23.30 7.17
N ARG A 655 -25.70 24.29 6.85
CA ARG A 655 -26.89 24.64 7.65
C ARG A 655 -27.93 23.53 7.67
N ALA A 656 -28.19 22.87 6.55
CA ALA A 656 -29.10 21.72 6.48
C ALA A 656 -28.58 20.55 7.34
N LEU A 657 -27.27 20.27 7.28
CA LEU A 657 -26.67 19.22 8.08
C LEU A 657 -26.70 19.55 9.59
N GLN A 658 -26.51 20.82 9.97
CA GLN A 658 -26.71 21.27 11.34
C GLN A 658 -28.17 21.11 11.81
N GLN A 659 -29.15 21.34 10.92
CA GLN A 659 -30.55 21.10 11.23
C GLN A 659 -30.82 19.61 11.51
N VAL A 660 -30.26 18.71 10.70
CA VAL A 660 -30.35 17.25 10.92
C VAL A 660 -29.74 16.88 12.27
N ARG A 661 -28.54 17.38 12.58
CA ARG A 661 -27.87 17.17 13.88
C ARG A 661 -28.74 17.62 15.06
N ARG A 662 -29.26 18.85 15.02
CA ARG A 662 -30.12 19.41 16.10
C ARG A 662 -31.41 18.62 16.29
N GLY A 663 -31.95 18.03 15.22
CA GLY A 663 -33.12 17.16 15.26
C GLY A 663 -32.84 15.72 15.71
N GLY A 664 -31.61 15.39 16.12
CA GLY A 664 -31.23 14.02 16.50
C GLY A 664 -31.21 13.05 15.33
N GLY A 665 -31.04 13.56 14.11
CA GLY A 665 -31.06 12.79 12.87
C GLY A 665 -29.79 11.98 12.62
N ILE A 666 -29.79 11.27 11.48
CA ILE A 666 -28.68 10.44 11.02
C ILE A 666 -28.15 10.90 9.66
N LEU A 667 -26.85 10.69 9.44
CA LEU A 667 -26.22 10.76 8.13
C LEU A 667 -26.08 9.37 7.52
N ILE A 668 -26.35 9.25 6.23
CA ILE A 668 -26.12 8.06 5.42
C ILE A 668 -25.19 8.45 4.29
N THR A 669 -24.08 7.72 4.15
CA THR A 669 -23.11 7.90 3.08
C THR A 669 -22.75 6.57 2.45
N ASN A 670 -22.57 6.59 1.13
CA ASN A 670 -22.16 5.43 0.37
C ASN A 670 -20.71 5.54 -0.11
N GLY A 671 -20.00 4.41 -0.14
CA GLY A 671 -18.61 4.32 -0.61
C GLY A 671 -17.55 4.51 0.48
N ASP A 672 -16.36 3.93 0.25
CA ASP A 672 -15.28 3.86 1.23
C ASP A 672 -14.60 5.21 1.50
N HIS A 673 -14.48 6.09 0.51
CA HIS A 673 -14.01 7.47 0.73
C HIS A 673 -14.88 8.24 1.73
N ALA A 674 -16.21 8.16 1.63
CA ALA A 674 -17.11 8.91 2.51
C ALA A 674 -17.03 8.41 3.97
N ALA A 675 -16.86 7.09 4.14
CA ALA A 675 -16.60 6.51 5.46
C ALA A 675 -15.36 7.12 6.10
N MET A 676 -14.28 7.31 5.33
CA MET A 676 -13.02 7.85 5.85
C MET A 676 -13.04 9.37 6.09
N MET A 677 -13.87 10.13 5.37
CA MET A 677 -13.89 11.60 5.45
C MET A 677 -14.86 12.17 6.48
N THR A 678 -15.73 11.35 7.05
CA THR A 678 -16.64 11.76 8.14
C THR A 678 -16.04 11.54 9.53
N ASP A 679 -14.72 11.73 9.64
CA ASP A 679 -13.99 11.65 10.90
C ASP A 679 -14.47 12.72 11.89
N ILE A 680 -14.51 12.38 13.19
CA ILE A 680 -14.95 13.23 14.31
C ILE A 680 -16.30 13.96 14.12
N LEU A 681 -17.09 13.59 13.11
CA LEU A 681 -18.39 14.20 12.86
C LEU A 681 -19.28 14.03 14.08
N ASP A 682 -19.74 15.15 14.63
CA ASP A 682 -20.61 15.19 15.79
C ASP A 682 -22.08 14.94 15.42
N MET A 683 -22.30 13.83 14.74
CA MET A 683 -23.62 13.34 14.34
C MET A 683 -23.57 11.82 14.15
N SER A 684 -24.69 11.15 14.45
CA SER A 684 -24.83 9.72 14.21
C SER A 684 -24.81 9.46 12.71
N ARG A 685 -24.06 8.44 12.28
CA ARG A 685 -23.89 8.16 10.85
C ARG A 685 -23.82 6.67 10.54
N PHE A 686 -24.28 6.33 9.35
CA PHE A 686 -24.15 5.02 8.73
C PHE A 686 -23.30 5.13 7.46
N HIS A 687 -22.28 4.28 7.39
CA HIS A 687 -21.43 4.11 6.21
C HIS A 687 -21.77 2.78 5.55
N ILE A 688 -22.01 2.81 4.24
CA ILE A 688 -22.47 1.64 3.49
C ILE A 688 -21.61 1.50 2.24
N GLY A 689 -21.13 0.29 1.96
CA GLY A 689 -20.42 0.04 0.71
C GLY A 689 -19.54 -1.20 0.74
N LYS A 690 -18.68 -1.30 -0.27
CA LYS A 690 -17.64 -2.31 -0.39
C LYS A 690 -16.27 -1.64 -0.22
N ALA A 691 -15.35 -2.26 0.51
CA ALA A 691 -14.00 -1.73 0.68
C ALA A 691 -13.16 -2.05 -0.57
N THR A 692 -13.25 -1.19 -1.59
CA THR A 692 -12.53 -1.35 -2.86
C THR A 692 -11.06 -0.98 -2.70
N HIS A 693 -10.76 0.09 -1.95
CA HIS A 693 -9.39 0.54 -1.72
C HIS A 693 -8.74 -0.18 -0.53
N ILE A 694 -7.53 -0.69 -0.74
CA ILE A 694 -6.76 -1.41 0.30
C ILE A 694 -6.54 -0.57 1.57
N LEU A 695 -6.28 0.74 1.43
CA LEU A 695 -6.12 1.63 2.59
C LEU A 695 -7.42 1.73 3.41
N ALA A 696 -8.56 1.89 2.74
CA ALA A 696 -9.85 1.93 3.42
C ALA A 696 -10.17 0.59 4.12
N ALA A 697 -9.87 -0.55 3.46
CA ALA A 697 -10.03 -1.87 4.05
C ALA A 697 -9.20 -2.02 5.34
N LYS A 698 -7.93 -1.58 5.34
CA LYS A 698 -7.04 -1.63 6.51
C LYS A 698 -7.48 -0.68 7.63
N ILE A 699 -7.97 0.51 7.31
CA ILE A 699 -8.51 1.45 8.31
C ILE A 699 -9.79 0.88 8.94
N LEU A 700 -10.70 0.32 8.14
CA LEU A 700 -11.89 -0.37 8.64
C LEU A 700 -11.54 -1.65 9.42
N GLY A 701 -10.42 -2.30 9.09
CA GLY A 701 -10.01 -3.57 9.67
C GLY A 701 -10.80 -4.75 9.11
N ILE A 702 -11.13 -4.71 7.81
CA ILE A 702 -11.83 -5.75 7.05
C ILE A 702 -11.00 -6.16 5.83
N SER A 703 -11.37 -7.26 5.17
CA SER A 703 -10.71 -7.68 3.92
C SER A 703 -11.06 -6.75 2.76
N GLN A 704 -10.11 -6.54 1.84
CA GLN A 704 -10.40 -5.82 0.59
C GLN A 704 -11.45 -6.59 -0.20
N GLY A 705 -12.46 -5.88 -0.72
CA GLY A 705 -13.59 -6.46 -1.43
C GLY A 705 -14.76 -6.89 -0.55
N SER A 706 -14.63 -6.87 0.79
CA SER A 706 -15.74 -7.14 1.71
C SER A 706 -16.72 -5.96 1.79
N GLY A 707 -17.99 -6.28 2.00
CA GLY A 707 -19.05 -5.31 2.26
C GLY A 707 -19.05 -4.82 3.72
N TYR A 708 -19.59 -3.64 3.95
CA TYR A 708 -19.81 -3.11 5.29
C TYR A 708 -21.08 -2.24 5.36
N VAL A 709 -21.79 -2.35 6.48
CA VAL A 709 -22.81 -1.42 6.95
C VAL A 709 -22.41 -1.04 8.37
N GLN A 710 -21.81 0.12 8.55
CA GLN A 710 -21.22 0.56 9.80
C GLN A 710 -21.98 1.74 10.40
N TRP A 711 -22.43 1.58 11.64
CA TRP A 711 -22.90 2.69 12.48
C TRP A 711 -21.73 3.28 13.28
N VAL A 712 -21.61 4.60 13.27
CA VAL A 712 -20.65 5.33 14.11
C VAL A 712 -21.38 6.41 14.92
N PRO A 713 -21.26 6.41 16.26
CA PRO A 713 -21.88 7.44 17.09
C PRO A 713 -21.27 8.85 16.89
N PRO A 714 -21.98 9.91 17.33
CA PRO A 714 -21.50 11.29 17.25
C PRO A 714 -20.14 11.50 17.93
N GLY A 715 -19.23 12.21 17.26
CA GLY A 715 -17.96 12.69 17.82
C GLY A 715 -16.87 11.62 17.97
N ILE A 716 -17.18 10.36 17.59
CA ILE A 716 -16.25 9.23 17.71
C ILE A 716 -15.48 9.02 16.41
N ARG A 717 -14.15 8.82 16.53
CA ARG A 717 -13.31 8.25 15.48
C ARG A 717 -13.44 6.73 15.51
N PHE A 718 -13.75 6.11 14.38
CA PHE A 718 -13.87 4.66 14.34
C PHE A 718 -12.51 3.96 14.31
N THR A 719 -11.49 4.59 13.73
CA THR A 719 -10.10 4.11 13.75
C THR A 719 -9.21 5.08 14.54
N LEU A 720 -8.31 4.52 15.34
CA LEU A 720 -7.32 5.25 16.15
C LEU A 720 -5.93 4.65 15.95
N ALA A 721 -4.93 5.52 15.91
CA ALA A 721 -3.50 5.20 15.89
C ALA A 721 -2.99 4.48 14.63
N TYR A 722 -3.64 4.63 13.49
CA TYR A 722 -3.15 4.06 12.23
C TYR A 722 -1.84 4.76 11.79
N PRO A 723 -0.82 4.03 11.26
CA PRO A 723 -0.86 2.64 10.76
C PRO A 723 -0.66 1.52 11.78
N THR A 724 -0.60 1.84 13.06
CA THR A 724 -0.57 0.84 14.15
C THR A 724 -1.87 0.82 14.96
N PRO A 725 -3.00 0.42 14.34
CA PRO A 725 -4.31 0.69 14.92
C PRO A 725 -4.53 -0.06 16.23
N ILE A 726 -4.96 0.67 17.27
CA ILE A 726 -5.47 0.10 18.52
C ILE A 726 -7.00 0.01 18.56
N GLN A 727 -7.64 0.64 17.57
CA GLN A 727 -9.06 0.59 17.28
C GLN A 727 -9.23 0.71 15.77
N THR A 728 -10.17 -0.06 15.21
CA THR A 728 -10.53 -0.08 13.79
C THR A 728 -12.05 0.00 13.67
N GLY A 729 -12.58 0.26 12.48
CA GLY A 729 -14.02 0.25 12.24
C GLY A 729 -14.71 -1.05 12.70
N LYS A 730 -14.12 -2.20 12.39
CA LYS A 730 -14.59 -3.52 12.80
C LYS A 730 -14.54 -3.72 14.30
N SER A 731 -13.42 -3.38 14.95
CA SER A 731 -13.30 -3.56 16.40
C SER A 731 -14.21 -2.61 17.19
N LEU A 732 -14.45 -1.38 16.71
CA LEU A 732 -15.46 -0.49 17.28
C LEU A 732 -16.86 -1.10 17.17
N SER A 733 -17.22 -1.62 16.00
CA SER A 733 -18.54 -2.21 15.74
C SER A 733 -18.80 -3.42 16.66
N ILE A 734 -17.81 -4.30 16.82
CA ILE A 734 -17.87 -5.42 17.77
C ILE A 734 -18.05 -4.92 19.22
N LEU A 735 -17.36 -3.85 19.61
CA LEU A 735 -17.46 -3.29 20.97
C LEU A 735 -18.85 -2.74 21.25
N LEU A 736 -19.46 -2.03 20.29
CA LEU A 736 -20.81 -1.48 20.41
C LEU A 736 -21.90 -2.56 20.46
N LYS A 737 -21.62 -3.78 19.98
CA LYS A 737 -22.51 -4.95 20.12
C LYS A 737 -22.18 -5.86 21.31
N SER A 738 -21.15 -5.51 22.09
CA SER A 738 -20.69 -6.36 23.19
C SER A 738 -21.69 -6.45 24.35
N VAL A 739 -21.68 -7.58 25.07
CA VAL A 739 -22.45 -7.75 26.32
C VAL A 739 -22.16 -6.64 27.31
N ARG A 740 -20.91 -6.15 27.37
CA ARG A 740 -20.51 -5.06 28.27
C ARG A 740 -21.21 -3.76 27.92
N PHE A 741 -21.24 -3.37 26.65
CA PHE A 741 -21.93 -2.17 26.20
C PHE A 741 -23.43 -2.25 26.50
N ARG A 742 -24.07 -3.37 26.17
CA ARG A 742 -25.50 -3.59 26.46
C ARG A 742 -25.84 -3.45 27.95
N LYS A 743 -25.07 -4.09 28.84
CA LYS A 743 -25.26 -3.96 30.30
C LYS A 743 -25.13 -2.51 30.79
N LEU A 744 -24.15 -1.75 30.28
CA LEU A 744 -23.99 -0.34 30.65
C LEU A 744 -25.19 0.49 30.17
N CYS A 745 -25.70 0.22 28.96
CA CYS A 745 -26.89 0.87 28.42
C CYS A 745 -28.15 0.52 29.22
N GLU A 746 -28.29 -0.73 29.68
CA GLU A 746 -29.37 -1.16 30.59
C GLU A 746 -29.29 -0.44 31.95
N MET A 747 -28.08 -0.27 32.50
CA MET A 747 -27.86 0.35 33.81
C MET A 747 -28.00 1.89 33.80
N HIS A 748 -27.55 2.56 32.75
CA HIS A 748 -27.40 4.03 32.73
C HIS A 748 -28.17 4.73 31.62
N GLY A 749 -28.76 3.97 30.69
CA GLY A 749 -29.39 4.48 29.47
C GLY A 749 -28.36 4.72 28.35
N GLU A 750 -28.67 4.25 27.14
CA GLU A 750 -27.78 4.32 25.98
C GLU A 750 -27.29 5.75 25.68
N LYS A 751 -28.20 6.74 25.67
CA LYS A 751 -27.85 8.15 25.45
C LYS A 751 -26.80 8.65 26.43
N LYS A 752 -26.90 8.27 27.70
CA LYS A 752 -25.95 8.68 28.75
C LYS A 752 -24.60 8.01 28.54
N VAL A 753 -24.59 6.71 28.25
CA VAL A 753 -23.35 5.96 27.94
C VAL A 753 -22.63 6.57 26.74
N LEU A 754 -23.34 6.81 25.63
CA LEU A 754 -22.76 7.43 24.43
C LEU A 754 -22.24 8.85 24.70
N SER A 755 -22.94 9.65 25.51
CA SER A 755 -22.48 11.01 25.87
C SER A 755 -21.16 10.99 26.67
N LEU A 756 -20.99 10.01 27.57
CA LEU A 756 -19.76 9.85 28.35
C LEU A 756 -18.61 9.37 27.47
N ILE A 757 -18.87 8.44 26.53
CA ILE A 757 -17.87 8.01 25.54
C ILE A 757 -17.42 9.19 24.69
N LYS A 758 -18.37 9.96 24.13
CA LYS A 758 -18.07 11.13 23.33
C LYS A 758 -17.17 12.11 24.08
N ARG A 759 -17.53 12.46 25.33
CA ARG A 759 -16.75 13.38 26.17
C ARG A 759 -15.31 12.88 26.37
N GLU A 760 -15.12 11.62 26.77
CA GLU A 760 -13.77 11.07 26.98
C GLU A 760 -12.94 10.98 25.68
N VAL A 761 -13.57 10.67 24.54
CA VAL A 761 -12.89 10.64 23.23
C VAL A 761 -12.51 12.06 22.78
N GLU A 762 -13.35 13.06 23.04
CA GLU A 762 -13.08 14.46 22.69
C GLU A 762 -12.02 15.09 23.59
N GLU A 763 -12.10 14.88 24.89
CA GLU A 763 -11.22 15.52 25.87
C GLU A 763 -9.86 14.82 26.02
N LYS A 764 -9.79 13.50 25.82
CA LYS A 764 -8.60 12.68 26.13
C LYS A 764 -8.16 11.76 25.00
N GLY A 765 -8.96 11.58 23.95
CA GLY A 765 -8.63 10.69 22.83
C GLY A 765 -8.56 9.21 23.20
N SER A 766 -9.19 8.79 24.30
CA SER A 766 -9.10 7.41 24.79
C SER A 766 -9.86 6.41 23.89
N PRO A 767 -9.33 5.18 23.68
CA PRO A 767 -10.06 4.13 22.95
C PRO A 767 -11.37 3.74 23.64
N VAL A 768 -12.42 3.47 22.86
CA VAL A 768 -13.75 3.13 23.40
C VAL A 768 -13.69 1.89 24.31
N LYS A 769 -12.86 0.91 23.97
CA LYS A 769 -12.62 -0.29 24.80
C LYS A 769 -12.15 0.07 26.22
N THR A 770 -11.26 1.05 26.35
CA THR A 770 -10.72 1.50 27.64
C THR A 770 -11.78 2.25 28.43
N ILE A 771 -12.55 3.12 27.77
CA ILE A 771 -13.65 3.87 28.39
C ILE A 771 -14.70 2.90 28.98
N LEU A 772 -15.15 1.91 28.20
CA LEU A 772 -16.14 0.93 28.67
C LEU A 772 -15.63 0.08 29.85
N ARG A 773 -14.33 -0.22 29.91
CA ARG A 773 -13.73 -0.93 31.06
C ARG A 773 -13.78 -0.09 32.33
N ARG A 774 -13.43 1.20 32.23
CA ARG A 774 -13.47 2.15 33.35
C ARG A 774 -14.87 2.44 33.87
N MET A 775 -15.90 2.39 33.01
CA MET A 775 -17.28 2.59 33.45
C MET A 775 -17.81 1.47 34.34
N VAL A 776 -17.29 0.25 34.19
CA VAL A 776 -17.75 -0.94 34.96
C VAL A 776 -16.93 -1.14 36.23
N GLY A 777 -15.64 -0.82 36.21
CA GLY A 777 -14.72 -1.05 37.33
C GLY A 777 -14.34 0.23 38.06
N LYS A 778 -14.08 0.13 39.38
CA LYS A 778 -13.18 1.07 40.06
C LYS A 778 -11.75 0.78 39.56
N GLU A 779 -11.35 1.27 38.38
CA GLU A 779 -9.93 1.64 38.24
C GLU A 779 -9.76 2.79 39.24
N SER A 780 -9.16 2.51 40.41
CA SER A 780 -9.03 3.45 41.50
C SER A 780 -8.28 4.68 41.01
N SER A 781 -9.03 5.76 40.72
CA SER A 781 -8.45 7.08 40.52
C SER A 781 -7.78 7.60 41.81
N ASP A 782 -8.07 6.98 42.95
CA ASP A 782 -7.41 7.19 44.25
C ASP A 782 -6.18 6.29 44.49
N GLY A 783 -5.59 5.71 43.44
CA GLY A 783 -4.37 4.90 43.56
C GLY A 783 -3.09 5.75 43.71
N GLU A 784 -2.04 5.15 44.27
CA GLU A 784 -0.70 5.77 44.43
C GLU A 784 0.00 6.05 43.08
N VAL A 785 -0.40 5.34 42.03
CA VAL A 785 -0.08 5.65 40.63
C VAL A 785 -1.37 5.95 39.88
N GLN A 786 -1.47 7.16 39.33
CA GLN A 786 -2.60 7.61 38.52
C GLN A 786 -2.12 7.79 37.08
N TYR A 787 -2.94 7.41 36.09
CA TYR A 787 -2.59 7.66 34.69
C TYR A 787 -3.79 7.99 33.83
N HIS A 788 -3.59 8.86 32.84
CA HIS A 788 -4.61 9.20 31.86
C HIS A 788 -4.01 9.55 30.51
N SER A 789 -4.85 9.45 29.47
CA SER A 789 -4.51 9.97 28.15
C SER A 789 -4.56 11.50 28.17
N ILE A 790 -3.71 12.11 27.35
CA ILE A 790 -3.67 13.55 27.12
C ILE A 790 -3.58 13.78 25.61
N ASN A 791 -4.15 14.88 25.12
CA ASN A 791 -4.07 15.29 23.73
C ASN A 791 -4.26 16.80 23.59
N GLY A 792 -3.90 17.32 22.43
CA GLY A 792 -4.10 18.71 22.09
C GLY A 792 -3.70 19.03 20.66
N LEU A 793 -3.71 20.32 20.35
CA LEU A 793 -3.14 20.87 19.12
C LEU A 793 -1.93 21.71 19.47
N TYR A 794 -0.92 21.69 18.61
CA TYR A 794 0.17 22.65 18.65
C TYR A 794 -0.25 24.00 18.05
N GLU A 795 0.62 25.02 18.16
CA GLU A 795 0.41 26.36 17.58
C GLU A 795 0.22 26.31 16.05
N ASP A 796 0.77 25.31 15.36
CA ASP A 796 0.60 25.07 13.92
C ASP A 796 -0.66 24.27 13.56
N GLY A 797 -1.49 23.92 14.54
CA GLY A 797 -2.76 23.19 14.37
C GLY A 797 -2.63 21.68 14.19
N LEU A 798 -1.41 21.12 14.22
CA LEU A 798 -1.21 19.67 14.16
C LEU A 798 -1.48 19.01 15.52
N PRO A 799 -2.05 17.79 15.52
CA PRO A 799 -2.46 17.11 16.74
C PRO A 799 -1.29 16.42 17.44
N TRP A 800 -1.39 16.36 18.76
CA TRP A 800 -0.56 15.50 19.60
C TRP A 800 -1.40 14.71 20.57
N ALA A 801 -0.94 13.50 20.91
CA ALA A 801 -1.60 12.62 21.87
C ALA A 801 -0.56 11.77 22.61
N GLY A 802 -0.85 11.45 23.87
CA GLY A 802 0.11 10.82 24.76
C GLY A 802 -0.52 10.24 26.03
N MET A 803 0.34 9.81 26.95
CA MET A 803 -0.04 9.31 28.28
C MET A 803 0.78 10.03 29.34
N LEU A 804 0.10 10.42 30.42
CA LEU A 804 0.72 10.95 31.63
C LEU A 804 0.44 9.97 32.78
N ALA A 805 1.51 9.54 33.47
CA ALA A 805 1.40 8.79 34.71
C ALA A 805 2.00 9.62 35.85
N LYS A 806 1.28 9.78 36.96
CA LYS A 806 1.71 10.46 38.18
C LYS A 806 1.87 9.44 39.30
N VAL A 807 3.02 9.48 39.96
CA VAL A 807 3.36 8.65 41.12
C VAL A 807 3.46 9.57 42.33
N ASN A 808 2.56 9.40 43.29
CA ASN A 808 2.56 10.18 44.52
C ASN A 808 3.53 9.55 45.53
N LEU A 809 4.67 10.18 45.76
CA LEU A 809 5.71 9.66 46.65
C LEU A 809 5.44 10.06 48.11
N ASN A 810 5.01 11.31 48.33
CA ASN A 810 4.86 11.86 49.68
C ASN A 810 3.55 11.48 50.38
N ASN A 811 2.56 11.02 49.62
CA ASN A 811 1.21 10.69 50.13
C ASN A 811 0.94 9.18 50.09
N SER A 812 1.99 8.36 49.98
CA SER A 812 1.90 6.90 49.96
C SER A 812 2.09 6.32 51.36
N SER A 813 1.29 5.31 51.69
CA SER A 813 1.43 4.55 52.94
C SER A 813 2.67 3.65 52.97
N ARG A 814 3.31 3.42 51.82
CA ARG A 814 4.45 2.52 51.65
C ARG A 814 5.57 3.22 50.91
N ARG A 815 6.80 2.91 51.30
CA ARG A 815 7.98 3.51 50.67
C ARG A 815 8.10 3.05 49.21
N TRP A 816 8.40 4.01 48.33
CA TRP A 816 8.72 3.75 46.94
C TRP A 816 10.21 3.45 46.75
N TYR A 817 10.49 2.49 45.88
CA TYR A 817 11.82 2.12 45.43
C TYR A 817 11.89 2.24 43.91
N PHE A 818 13.04 2.67 43.41
CA PHE A 818 13.30 2.78 41.99
C PHE A 818 14.67 2.19 41.68
N ASN A 819 14.74 1.36 40.64
CA ASN A 819 15.99 0.74 40.24
C ASN A 819 16.14 0.74 38.73
N VAL A 820 17.40 0.85 38.29
CA VAL A 820 17.77 0.76 36.88
C VAL A 820 18.18 -0.67 36.62
N VAL A 821 17.47 -1.32 35.70
CA VAL A 821 17.81 -2.67 35.23
C VAL A 821 18.40 -2.58 33.83
N SER A 822 19.43 -3.37 33.55
CA SER A 822 20.11 -3.41 32.26
C SER A 822 20.43 -4.84 31.84
N THR A 823 20.67 -5.05 30.55
CA THR A 823 21.16 -6.33 30.03
C THR A 823 22.41 -6.14 29.18
N ASP A 824 23.40 -7.00 29.41
CA ASP A 824 24.60 -7.12 28.56
C ASP A 824 24.35 -8.06 27.36
N SER A 825 23.15 -8.64 27.27
CA SER A 825 22.75 -9.64 26.26
C SER A 825 21.84 -9.03 25.18
N ARG A 826 20.99 -9.86 24.55
CA ARG A 826 20.03 -9.37 23.53
C ARG A 826 19.08 -8.32 24.17
N PRO A 827 18.81 -7.18 23.49
CA PRO A 827 17.85 -6.19 23.97
C PRO A 827 16.48 -6.80 24.28
N LYS A 828 15.78 -6.24 25.29
CA LYS A 828 14.49 -6.72 25.80
C LYS A 828 13.46 -5.59 25.82
N THR A 829 12.19 -5.89 25.68
CA THR A 829 11.12 -4.89 25.90
C THR A 829 11.06 -4.48 27.37
N VAL A 830 10.51 -3.31 27.68
CA VAL A 830 10.31 -2.86 29.08
C VAL A 830 9.44 -3.86 29.87
N LEU A 831 8.45 -4.48 29.22
CA LEU A 831 7.63 -5.53 29.85
C LEU A 831 8.46 -6.76 30.24
N GLN A 832 9.37 -7.21 29.38
CA GLN A 832 10.26 -8.33 29.71
C GLN A 832 11.21 -8.00 30.88
N PHE A 833 11.76 -6.78 30.92
CA PHE A 833 12.55 -6.34 32.08
C PHE A 833 11.73 -6.37 33.37
N LEU A 834 10.48 -5.91 33.30
CA LEU A 834 9.57 -5.91 34.43
C LEU A 834 9.22 -7.35 34.87
N GLU A 835 8.90 -8.24 33.95
CA GLU A 835 8.60 -9.64 34.24
C GLU A 835 9.77 -10.34 34.95
N GLU A 836 10.99 -10.17 34.45
CA GLU A 836 12.20 -10.73 35.06
C GLU A 836 12.46 -10.13 36.45
N PHE A 837 12.30 -8.81 36.59
CA PHE A 837 12.48 -8.14 37.88
C PHE A 837 11.51 -8.67 38.93
N GLN A 838 10.23 -8.85 38.58
CA GLN A 838 9.23 -9.38 39.51
C GLN A 838 9.51 -10.84 39.88
N GLN A 839 10.01 -11.65 38.93
CA GLN A 839 10.41 -13.04 39.19
C GLN A 839 11.61 -13.12 40.14
N GLN A 840 12.59 -12.22 40.00
CA GLN A 840 13.82 -12.22 40.81
C GLN A 840 13.63 -11.64 42.20
N ASN A 841 12.83 -10.58 42.34
CA ASN A 841 12.73 -9.79 43.58
C ASN A 841 11.46 -10.11 44.39
N HIS A 842 10.58 -10.99 43.87
CA HIS A 842 9.28 -11.31 44.48
C HIS A 842 8.44 -10.08 44.88
N SER A 843 8.66 -8.95 44.20
CA SER A 843 8.03 -7.67 44.49
C SER A 843 7.20 -7.22 43.30
N ARG A 844 6.02 -6.66 43.55
CA ARG A 844 5.14 -6.17 42.48
C ARG A 844 5.56 -4.80 41.96
N ALA A 845 6.09 -4.75 40.74
CA ALA A 845 6.35 -3.49 40.04
C ALA A 845 5.05 -2.76 39.71
N ARG A 846 5.03 -1.44 39.88
CA ARG A 846 3.85 -0.59 39.68
C ARG A 846 4.00 0.30 38.45
N VAL A 847 5.22 0.75 38.16
CA VAL A 847 5.53 1.61 37.02
C VAL A 847 6.89 1.26 36.44
N ALA A 848 7.04 1.32 35.11
CA ALA A 848 8.34 1.19 34.46
C ALA A 848 8.39 1.97 33.14
N TRP A 849 9.59 2.39 32.73
CA TRP A 849 9.81 3.02 31.44
C TRP A 849 11.21 2.73 30.87
N ASN A 850 11.41 3.02 29.58
CA ASN A 850 12.72 2.83 28.95
C ASN A 850 13.77 3.79 29.53
N GLY A 851 15.00 3.31 29.71
CA GLY A 851 16.08 4.13 30.25
C GLY A 851 16.91 4.86 29.19
N GLY A 852 18.21 4.94 29.42
CA GLY A 852 19.20 5.66 28.63
C GLY A 852 19.70 4.91 27.38
N TYR A 853 20.63 5.55 26.69
CA TYR A 853 21.10 5.18 25.35
C TYR A 853 22.11 4.02 25.37
N ILE A 854 22.15 3.24 24.28
CA ILE A 854 23.12 2.16 24.06
C ILE A 854 23.62 2.09 22.62
N LEU A 855 24.77 1.46 22.43
CA LEU A 855 25.36 1.21 21.13
C LEU A 855 24.75 -0.05 20.48
N ASN A 856 23.87 0.12 19.51
CA ASN A 856 23.24 -1.00 18.80
C ASN A 856 24.15 -1.58 17.68
N PRO A 857 23.87 -2.80 17.17
CA PRO A 857 24.68 -3.42 16.11
C PRO A 857 24.84 -2.58 14.84
N GLU A 858 23.79 -1.84 14.46
CA GLU A 858 23.80 -0.97 13.27
C GLU A 858 24.79 0.18 13.42
N LEU A 859 24.78 0.86 14.57
CA LEU A 859 25.70 1.95 14.89
C LEU A 859 27.14 1.44 15.01
N VAL A 860 27.36 0.26 15.60
CA VAL A 860 28.69 -0.38 15.64
C VAL A 860 29.24 -0.54 14.21
N GLY A 861 28.44 -1.12 13.31
CA GLY A 861 28.82 -1.30 11.91
C GLY A 861 29.09 0.03 11.20
N LYS A 862 28.21 1.04 11.39
CA LYS A 862 28.36 2.38 10.79
C LYS A 862 29.63 3.11 11.27
N LEU A 863 30.02 2.89 12.54
CA LEU A 863 31.19 3.51 13.16
C LEU A 863 32.48 2.74 12.90
N GLY A 864 32.41 1.56 12.27
CA GLY A 864 33.58 0.69 12.08
C GLY A 864 34.14 0.17 13.40
N LEU A 865 33.31 0.08 14.45
CA LEU A 865 33.71 -0.44 15.74
C LEU A 865 33.68 -1.99 15.74
N PRO A 866 34.55 -2.66 16.49
CA PRO A 866 34.47 -4.12 16.64
C PRO A 866 33.17 -4.57 17.33
N GLU A 867 32.65 -5.75 17.00
CA GLU A 867 31.40 -6.29 17.55
C GLU A 867 31.38 -6.37 19.10
N LYS A 868 32.54 -6.47 19.75
CA LYS A 868 32.66 -6.45 21.21
C LYS A 868 32.13 -5.16 21.87
N PHE A 869 31.85 -4.11 21.10
CA PHE A 869 31.23 -2.86 21.58
C PHE A 869 29.70 -2.86 21.48
N VAL A 870 29.08 -3.83 20.80
CA VAL A 870 27.61 -3.97 20.76
C VAL A 870 27.05 -4.06 22.17
N GLY A 871 25.96 -3.33 22.43
CA GLY A 871 25.28 -3.30 23.73
C GLY A 871 25.92 -2.36 24.75
N SER A 872 27.03 -1.69 24.42
CA SER A 872 27.70 -0.80 25.36
C SER A 872 26.80 0.38 25.78
N PRO A 873 26.76 0.75 27.08
CA PRO A 873 26.04 1.90 27.56
C PRO A 873 26.66 3.21 27.04
N LEU A 874 25.80 4.20 26.77
CA LEU A 874 26.19 5.52 26.26
C LEU A 874 25.87 6.65 27.27
N GLY A 875 26.15 6.40 28.55
CA GLY A 875 25.94 7.34 29.66
C GLY A 875 26.07 6.66 31.02
N LEU A 876 25.98 7.44 32.11
CA LEU A 876 25.99 6.95 33.49
C LEU A 876 24.91 5.88 33.74
N ILE A 877 25.31 4.78 34.38
CA ILE A 877 24.42 3.78 34.96
C ILE A 877 24.94 3.42 36.35
N ILE A 878 24.11 3.62 37.38
CA ILE A 878 24.31 3.12 38.74
C ILE A 878 23.10 2.25 39.08
N THR A 879 23.37 1.05 39.58
CA THR A 879 22.35 0.09 40.02
C THR A 879 22.74 -0.44 41.39
N ALA A 880 21.88 -0.23 42.39
CA ALA A 880 22.11 -0.69 43.77
C ALA A 880 23.51 -0.29 44.32
N GLY A 881 23.91 0.96 44.09
CA GLY A 881 25.19 1.54 44.50
C GLY A 881 26.40 1.18 43.62
N LYS A 882 26.27 0.22 42.70
CA LYS A 882 27.37 -0.18 41.80
C LYS A 882 27.37 0.67 40.53
N VAL A 883 28.51 1.30 40.22
CA VAL A 883 28.72 2.02 38.96
C VAL A 883 28.96 1.01 37.83
N LEU A 884 27.98 0.89 36.94
CA LEU A 884 28.05 0.03 35.75
C LEU A 884 28.55 0.77 34.53
N SER A 885 28.43 2.10 34.50
CA SER A 885 28.91 2.96 33.42
C SER A 885 29.15 4.37 33.94
N LEU A 886 30.25 4.99 33.52
CA LEU A 886 30.59 6.38 33.85
C LEU A 886 29.85 7.38 32.95
N PRO A 887 29.64 8.63 33.39
CA PRO A 887 29.17 9.71 32.51
C PRO A 887 30.10 9.92 31.32
N LEU A 888 29.54 10.09 30.13
CA LEU A 888 30.35 10.29 28.91
C LEU A 888 30.42 11.76 28.47
N PHE A 889 29.45 12.57 28.91
CA PHE A 889 29.30 13.96 28.53
C PHE A 889 28.90 14.81 29.75
N ASN A 890 28.00 15.79 29.56
CA ASN A 890 27.43 16.62 30.61
C ASN A 890 25.88 16.57 30.59
N LYS A 891 25.33 15.39 30.27
CA LYS A 891 23.89 15.16 30.09
C LYS A 891 23.19 15.02 31.45
N PRO A 892 21.86 15.24 31.54
CA PRO A 892 21.12 15.00 32.77
C PRO A 892 21.00 13.51 33.08
N ALA A 893 20.97 13.20 34.38
CA ALA A 893 20.64 11.88 34.90
C ALA A 893 19.48 11.97 35.89
N PHE A 894 18.65 10.92 35.87
CA PHE A 894 17.64 10.66 36.89
C PHE A 894 18.29 9.91 38.05
N LEU A 895 18.14 10.41 39.27
CA LEU A 895 18.82 9.92 40.45
C LEU A 895 17.83 9.46 41.52
N VAL A 896 18.14 8.32 42.12
CA VAL A 896 17.43 7.71 43.24
C VAL A 896 18.37 7.69 44.44
N HIS A 897 17.95 8.31 45.54
CA HIS A 897 18.67 8.34 46.80
C HIS A 897 18.27 7.14 47.69
N PRO A 898 19.14 6.66 48.60
CA PRO A 898 18.86 5.56 49.53
C PRO A 898 17.69 5.78 50.50
N ASP A 899 17.12 6.98 50.56
CA ASP A 899 15.91 7.32 51.32
C ASP A 899 14.63 7.29 50.45
N GLY A 900 14.76 7.07 49.13
CA GLY A 900 13.68 7.07 48.15
C GLY A 900 13.44 8.44 47.50
N ARG A 901 14.17 9.49 47.89
CA ARG A 901 14.09 10.80 47.26
C ARG A 901 14.58 10.74 45.81
N LEU A 902 13.91 11.49 44.93
CA LEU A 902 14.26 11.59 43.51
C LEU A 902 14.88 12.95 43.21
N SER A 903 15.84 12.99 42.28
CA SER A 903 16.40 14.25 41.78
C SER A 903 16.88 14.12 40.33
N ILE A 904 16.99 15.26 39.64
CA ILE A 904 17.50 15.35 38.26
C ILE A 904 18.65 16.35 38.26
N LYS A 905 19.82 15.95 37.76
CA LYS A 905 20.98 16.86 37.61
C LYS A 905 21.84 16.49 36.41
N ARG A 906 22.58 17.46 35.85
CA ARG A 906 23.62 17.19 34.84
C ARG A 906 24.81 16.47 35.48
N VAL A 907 25.35 15.47 34.79
CA VAL A 907 26.40 14.58 35.30
C VAL A 907 27.58 14.53 34.35
N ASN A 908 28.79 14.48 34.88
CA ASN A 908 30.04 14.36 34.14
C ASN A 908 31.12 13.71 35.02
N CYS A 909 32.25 13.33 34.42
CA CYS A 909 33.38 12.72 35.14
C CYS A 909 34.37 13.73 35.72
N ARG A 910 34.18 15.05 35.56
CA ARG A 910 35.18 16.08 35.89
C ARG A 910 35.62 16.08 37.36
N GLY A 911 34.75 15.62 38.27
CA GLY A 911 35.04 15.49 39.69
C GLY A 911 36.01 14.36 40.06
N GLY A 912 36.35 13.48 39.12
CA GLY A 912 37.19 12.32 39.35
C GLY A 912 36.43 11.08 39.85
N PHE A 913 37.15 9.97 39.90
CA PHE A 913 36.65 8.68 40.40
C PHE A 913 37.82 7.78 40.83
N GLU A 914 37.48 6.68 41.48
CA GLU A 914 38.42 5.67 41.95
C GLU A 914 38.10 4.31 41.35
N ILE A 915 39.15 3.49 41.15
CA ILE A 915 39.02 2.10 40.73
C ILE A 915 39.73 1.20 41.73
N ASP A 916 39.03 0.19 42.25
CA ASP A 916 39.64 -0.80 43.12
C ASP A 916 40.52 -1.76 42.30
N THR A 917 41.72 -2.02 42.83
CA THR A 917 42.66 -2.98 42.26
C THR A 917 43.20 -3.90 43.35
N PRO A 918 43.72 -5.09 43.01
CA PRO A 918 44.33 -5.99 43.99
C PRO A 918 45.52 -5.39 44.75
N LYS A 919 46.18 -4.35 44.21
CA LYS A 919 47.34 -3.68 44.80
C LYS A 919 46.96 -2.37 45.54
N GLY A 920 45.68 -2.02 45.62
CA GLY A 920 45.19 -0.78 46.22
C GLY A 920 44.20 -0.03 45.33
N VAL A 921 43.92 1.23 45.65
CA VAL A 921 42.95 2.06 44.91
C VAL A 921 43.68 2.97 43.92
N LEU A 922 43.32 2.91 42.64
CA LEU A 922 43.75 3.89 41.63
C LEU A 922 42.83 5.10 41.65
N ARG A 923 43.39 6.29 41.86
CA ARG A 923 42.63 7.55 41.94
C ARG A 923 42.82 8.38 40.68
N PHE A 924 41.72 8.84 40.11
CA PHE A 924 41.68 9.74 38.96
C PHE A 924 41.16 11.10 39.41
N SER A 925 42.06 12.09 39.55
CA SER A 925 41.75 13.41 40.12
C SER A 925 41.15 14.37 39.10
N SER A 926 40.47 15.43 39.55
CA SER A 926 39.91 16.44 38.66
C SER A 926 40.95 17.22 37.83
N SER A 927 42.21 17.26 38.27
CA SER A 927 43.32 17.92 37.55
C SER A 927 43.80 17.15 36.32
N ALA A 928 43.51 15.84 36.22
CA ALA A 928 43.94 14.97 35.14
C ALA A 928 42.80 14.58 34.17
N TYR A 929 41.70 15.34 34.19
CA TYR A 929 40.53 15.16 33.32
C TYR A 929 40.71 15.85 31.96
N ASN A 930 40.52 15.11 30.86
CA ASN A 930 40.52 15.62 29.47
C ASN A 930 41.71 16.56 29.16
N CYS A 931 42.85 16.35 29.80
CA CYS A 931 44.03 17.20 29.69
C CYS A 931 44.82 16.92 28.40
N GLU A 932 45.28 17.95 27.69
CA GLU A 932 46.10 17.75 26.48
C GLU A 932 47.48 17.15 26.79
N VAL A 933 48.02 17.48 27.96
CA VAL A 933 49.29 16.96 28.48
C VAL A 933 49.02 16.32 29.85
N PRO A 934 48.90 14.99 29.94
CA PRO A 934 48.66 14.32 31.22
C PRO A 934 49.87 14.46 32.15
N PRO A 935 49.65 14.59 33.47
CA PRO A 935 50.76 14.63 34.42
C PRO A 935 51.62 13.36 34.31
N PRO A 936 52.97 13.45 34.35
CA PRO A 936 53.85 12.32 34.08
C PRO A 936 53.59 11.10 34.99
N GLU A 937 53.40 11.36 36.28
CA GLU A 937 53.29 10.32 37.32
C GLU A 937 51.84 10.04 37.77
N GLU A 938 50.85 10.78 37.28
CA GLU A 938 49.45 10.61 37.72
C GLU A 938 48.60 9.92 36.65
N PRO A 939 47.65 9.05 37.03
CA PRO A 939 46.59 8.58 36.13
C PRO A 939 45.76 9.74 35.55
N ALA A 940 45.51 9.70 34.25
CA ALA A 940 44.64 10.63 33.54
C ALA A 940 43.46 9.88 32.89
N TYR A 941 42.41 10.60 32.51
CA TYR A 941 41.22 9.99 31.92
C TYR A 941 40.52 10.94 30.96
N TYR A 942 39.89 10.35 29.95
CA TYR A 942 39.27 11.03 28.84
C TYR A 942 37.86 10.52 28.61
N ASP A 943 36.88 11.41 28.67
CA ASP A 943 35.51 11.15 28.24
C ASP A 943 35.26 11.70 26.82
N LEU A 944 34.00 11.76 26.39
CA LEU A 944 33.65 12.14 25.04
C LEU A 944 33.48 13.66 24.82
N LEU A 945 33.67 14.48 25.87
CA LEU A 945 33.80 15.94 25.75
C LEU A 945 35.22 16.38 25.37
N TYR A 946 36.19 15.47 25.32
CA TYR A 946 37.52 15.78 24.83
C TYR A 946 37.45 16.30 23.38
N PRO A 947 38.00 17.50 23.08
CA PRO A 947 37.70 18.21 21.83
C PRO A 947 38.48 17.69 20.61
N HIS A 948 39.54 16.92 20.81
CA HIS A 948 40.44 16.48 19.73
C HIS A 948 40.15 15.04 19.27
N ASP A 949 40.49 14.73 18.01
CA ASP A 949 40.25 13.41 17.41
C ASP A 949 41.20 12.30 17.94
N TYR A 950 42.29 12.69 18.62
CA TYR A 950 43.33 11.79 19.10
C TYR A 950 43.74 12.09 20.53
N LEU A 951 43.91 11.02 21.32
CA LEU A 951 44.46 11.05 22.67
C LEU A 951 45.99 10.99 22.63
N PRO A 952 46.68 11.68 23.57
CA PRO A 952 48.12 11.56 23.73
C PRO A 952 48.49 10.20 24.32
N GLY A 953 49.17 9.36 23.54
CA GLY A 953 49.76 8.11 24.01
C GLY A 953 51.03 8.39 24.82
N ASN A 954 52.02 9.03 24.19
CA ASN A 954 53.25 9.55 24.82
C ASN A 954 53.91 8.59 25.83
N GLY A 955 54.10 7.32 25.44
CA GLY A 955 54.75 6.31 26.28
C GLY A 955 53.87 5.74 27.40
N ARG A 956 52.59 6.13 27.48
CA ARG A 956 51.64 5.66 28.48
C ARG A 956 50.86 4.44 27.98
N THR A 957 50.15 3.79 28.89
CA THR A 957 49.21 2.73 28.52
C THR A 957 47.78 3.26 28.58
N LEU A 958 47.09 3.21 27.45
CA LEU A 958 45.68 3.60 27.36
C LEU A 958 44.79 2.38 27.59
N VAL A 959 43.81 2.49 28.48
CA VAL A 959 42.83 1.44 28.79
C VAL A 959 41.45 1.95 28.42
N ARG A 960 40.82 1.35 27.41
CA ARG A 960 39.48 1.75 26.96
C ARG A 960 38.43 0.99 27.74
N LEU A 961 37.54 1.71 28.39
CA LEU A 961 36.37 1.16 29.06
C LEU A 961 35.13 1.36 28.20
N ALA A 962 34.21 0.40 28.22
CA ALA A 962 32.82 0.65 27.82
C ALA A 962 31.92 0.07 28.91
N GLY A 963 31.13 0.94 29.55
CA GLY A 963 30.62 0.68 30.89
C GLY A 963 31.78 0.58 31.89
N ASN A 964 31.71 -0.38 32.81
CA ASN A 964 32.77 -0.72 33.75
C ASN A 964 33.71 -1.82 33.24
N ARG A 965 33.63 -2.22 31.95
CA ARG A 965 34.43 -3.32 31.39
C ARG A 965 35.60 -2.81 30.56
N ILE A 966 36.77 -3.42 30.71
CA ILE A 966 37.93 -3.19 29.85
C ILE A 966 37.67 -3.77 28.46
N LYS A 967 37.78 -2.95 27.41
CA LYS A 967 37.66 -3.38 26.00
C LYS A 967 39.00 -3.53 25.30
N ASP A 968 39.93 -2.62 25.57
CA ASP A 968 41.29 -2.60 25.02
C ASP A 968 42.30 -2.13 26.06
N ILE A 969 43.52 -2.65 25.98
CA ILE A 969 44.71 -2.18 26.70
C ILE A 969 45.77 -1.92 25.63
N ILE A 970 46.21 -0.67 25.50
CA ILE A 970 47.01 -0.19 24.38
C ILE A 970 48.29 0.47 24.95
N PRO A 971 49.42 -0.25 24.99
CA PRO A 971 50.71 0.37 25.28
C PRO A 971 51.12 1.26 24.10
N THR A 972 51.56 2.48 24.38
CA THR A 972 51.92 3.46 23.34
C THR A 972 53.40 3.84 23.41
N ARG A 973 53.94 4.33 22.29
CA ARG A 973 55.28 4.90 22.18
C ARG A 973 55.26 6.40 22.48
N GLU A 974 56.44 6.98 22.64
CA GLU A 974 56.61 8.43 22.70
C GLU A 974 56.02 9.08 21.43
N ASP A 975 55.33 10.22 21.58
CA ASP A 975 54.59 10.94 20.53
C ASP A 975 53.48 10.16 19.78
N GLU A 976 53.16 8.93 20.19
CA GLU A 976 52.11 8.15 19.55
C GLU A 976 50.73 8.75 19.86
N LYS A 977 49.92 8.93 18.81
CA LYS A 977 48.55 9.44 18.90
C LYS A 977 47.55 8.30 18.71
N VAL A 978 46.62 8.14 19.65
CA VAL A 978 45.62 7.07 19.61
C VAL A 978 44.25 7.67 19.30
N PRO A 979 43.50 7.18 18.30
CA PRO A 979 42.21 7.77 17.94
C PRO A 979 41.19 7.65 19.08
N VAL A 980 40.39 8.70 19.26
CA VAL A 980 39.22 8.69 20.16
C VAL A 980 38.14 7.81 19.55
N LEU A 981 37.63 6.84 20.32
CA LEU A 981 36.42 6.11 19.94
C LEU A 981 35.21 6.85 20.50
N PRO A 982 34.09 6.93 19.76
CA PRO A 982 32.89 7.62 20.22
C PRO A 982 32.09 6.74 21.20
N VAL A 983 32.74 6.05 22.14
CA VAL A 983 32.11 5.17 23.13
C VAL A 983 33.01 5.05 24.36
N GLY A 984 32.40 5.14 25.54
CA GLY A 984 33.08 4.86 26.81
C GLY A 984 34.12 5.90 27.23
N VAL A 985 34.87 5.58 28.29
CA VAL A 985 35.92 6.42 28.88
C VAL A 985 37.27 5.75 28.62
N THR A 986 38.29 6.54 28.28
CA THR A 986 39.67 6.04 28.13
C THR A 986 40.52 6.48 29.31
N LEU A 987 41.08 5.52 30.03
CA LEU A 987 42.08 5.77 31.07
C LEU A 987 43.46 5.86 30.43
N SER A 988 44.34 6.72 30.95
CA SER A 988 45.73 6.87 30.53
C SER A 988 46.63 6.74 31.74
N LEU A 989 47.38 5.63 31.81
CA LEU A 989 48.16 5.25 32.98
C LEU A 989 49.67 5.28 32.67
N PRO A 990 50.52 5.73 33.60
CA PRO A 990 51.94 5.44 33.53
C PRO A 990 52.14 3.91 33.48
N PRO A 991 53.06 3.37 32.66
CA PRO A 991 53.20 1.91 32.49
C PRO A 991 53.37 1.14 33.80
N ALA A 992 54.08 1.72 34.78
CA ALA A 992 54.30 1.10 36.10
C ALA A 992 53.03 1.00 36.98
N GLN A 993 51.98 1.76 36.65
CA GLN A 993 50.72 1.79 37.42
C GLN A 993 49.61 0.95 36.78
N VAL A 994 49.85 0.32 35.63
CA VAL A 994 48.90 -0.60 35.01
C VAL A 994 48.86 -1.90 35.83
N PRO A 995 47.72 -2.30 36.40
CA PRO A 995 47.65 -3.54 37.17
C PRO A 995 47.86 -4.77 36.27
N ASP A 996 48.79 -5.65 36.64
CA ASP A 996 49.11 -6.87 35.89
C ASP A 996 47.92 -7.82 35.68
N THR A 997 46.88 -7.70 36.52
CA THR A 997 45.66 -8.50 36.46
C THR A 997 44.66 -8.02 35.41
N TRP A 998 44.82 -6.80 34.88
CA TRP A 998 43.88 -6.22 33.92
C TRP A 998 44.00 -6.90 32.56
N LYS A 999 42.86 -7.32 32.02
CA LYS A 999 42.74 -7.93 30.69
C LYS A 999 41.43 -7.53 30.02
N PRO A 1000 41.37 -7.49 28.67
CA PRO A 1000 40.11 -7.27 27.96
C PRO A 1000 39.00 -8.22 28.45
N GLY A 1001 37.82 -7.68 28.70
CA GLY A 1001 36.64 -8.37 29.25
C GLY A 1001 36.46 -8.25 30.77
N MET A 1002 37.50 -7.84 31.50
CA MET A 1002 37.44 -7.67 32.96
C MET A 1002 36.50 -6.53 33.35
N GLU A 1003 35.63 -6.77 34.34
CA GLU A 1003 34.85 -5.73 35.01
C GLU A 1003 35.69 -5.04 36.10
N LEU A 1004 35.56 -3.73 36.17
CA LEU A 1004 36.19 -2.88 37.17
C LEU A 1004 35.14 -2.44 38.19
N GLU A 1005 35.58 -2.33 39.44
CA GLU A 1005 34.79 -1.77 40.53
C GLU A 1005 35.16 -0.29 40.66
N ILE A 1006 34.21 0.58 40.29
CA ILE A 1006 34.42 2.02 40.13
C ILE A 1006 33.60 2.76 41.19
N ARG A 1007 34.22 3.73 41.87
CA ARG A 1007 33.54 4.67 42.78
C ARG A 1007 33.65 6.09 42.25
N LEU A 1008 32.53 6.73 41.95
CA LEU A 1008 32.46 8.13 41.54
C LEU A 1008 32.58 9.04 42.77
N THR A 1009 33.48 10.03 42.71
CA THR A 1009 33.71 10.95 43.84
C THR A 1009 32.48 11.84 44.09
N GLY A 1010 31.91 11.81 45.30
CA GLY A 1010 30.74 12.62 45.66
C GLY A 1010 29.40 12.01 45.23
N TRP A 1011 29.38 10.70 44.97
CA TRP A 1011 28.21 9.92 44.55
C TRP A 1011 27.87 8.77 45.52
N GLU A 1012 28.43 8.80 46.72
CA GLU A 1012 28.29 7.76 47.74
C GLU A 1012 26.84 7.62 48.24
N GLU A 1013 26.06 8.71 48.18
CA GLU A 1013 24.64 8.76 48.57
C GLU A 1013 23.67 8.47 47.41
N ILE A 1014 24.11 7.86 46.30
CA ILE A 1014 23.25 7.54 45.16
C ILE A 1014 23.06 6.02 45.05
N GLU A 1015 21.81 5.58 45.22
CA GLU A 1015 21.46 4.17 45.12
C GLU A 1015 21.37 3.73 43.66
N SER A 1016 20.67 4.51 42.82
CA SER A 1016 20.53 4.22 41.39
C SER A 1016 20.51 5.50 40.56
N ALA A 1017 21.07 5.43 39.36
CA ALA A 1017 21.14 6.55 38.44
C ALA A 1017 21.13 6.10 36.99
N ILE A 1018 20.46 6.86 36.13
CA ILE A 1018 20.50 6.65 34.67
C ILE A 1018 20.66 8.00 33.96
N GLU A 1019 21.71 8.14 33.17
CA GLU A 1019 21.88 9.28 32.27
C GLU A 1019 21.00 9.13 31.03
N ALA A 1020 20.31 10.20 30.69
CA ALA A 1020 19.59 10.29 29.43
C ALA A 1020 19.58 11.75 28.94
N GLY A 1021 18.42 12.38 28.79
CA GLY A 1021 18.29 13.78 28.41
C GLY A 1021 17.67 14.01 27.03
N PRO A 1022 17.55 15.29 26.62
CA PRO A 1022 18.16 16.48 27.24
C PRO A 1022 17.45 16.94 28.52
N MET A 1023 18.05 17.92 29.23
CA MET A 1023 17.35 18.62 30.33
C MET A 1023 16.25 19.47 29.72
N LEU A 1024 15.06 19.44 30.30
CA LEU A 1024 13.88 20.13 29.79
C LEU A 1024 13.52 21.34 30.66
N LEU A 1025 13.44 21.12 31.98
CA LEU A 1025 13.07 22.15 32.96
C LEU A 1025 14.09 22.17 34.12
N SER A 1026 14.40 23.38 34.58
CA SER A 1026 15.08 23.63 35.87
C SER A 1026 14.35 24.78 36.56
N ASP A 1027 14.02 24.61 37.83
CA ASP A 1027 13.34 25.61 38.64
C ASP A 1027 12.04 26.17 38.00
N GLY A 1028 11.32 25.31 37.27
CA GLY A 1028 10.09 25.68 36.55
C GLY A 1028 10.30 26.37 35.21
N GLU A 1029 11.54 26.59 34.79
CA GLU A 1029 11.88 27.27 33.54
C GLU A 1029 12.49 26.33 32.51
N VAL A 1030 12.19 26.60 31.23
CA VAL A 1030 12.70 25.82 30.09
C VAL A 1030 14.20 26.11 29.94
N CYS A 1031 15.04 25.07 30.02
CA CYS A 1031 16.50 25.21 30.10
C CYS A 1031 17.27 24.26 29.16
N ILE A 1032 16.67 23.93 28.01
CA ILE A 1032 17.25 23.05 27.00
C ILE A 1032 18.52 23.70 26.41
N ASP A 1033 19.67 23.08 26.64
CA ASP A 1033 20.96 23.52 26.11
C ASP A 1033 21.72 22.32 25.54
N MET A 1034 21.67 22.20 24.20
CA MET A 1034 22.26 21.07 23.49
C MET A 1034 23.79 21.10 23.47
N GLU A 1035 24.38 22.29 23.52
CA GLU A 1035 25.83 22.47 23.48
C GLU A 1035 26.44 22.17 24.84
N LEU A 1036 25.88 22.75 25.91
CA LEU A 1036 26.31 22.52 27.29
C LEU A 1036 26.27 21.04 27.70
N GLU A 1037 25.27 20.30 27.22
CA GLU A 1037 25.11 18.87 27.50
C GLU A 1037 25.95 17.96 26.60
N GLY A 1038 26.63 18.53 25.59
CA GLY A 1038 27.50 17.81 24.67
C GLY A 1038 26.77 17.09 23.53
N TRP A 1039 25.49 17.40 23.26
CA TRP A 1039 24.70 16.78 22.18
C TRP A 1039 25.20 17.14 20.79
N THR A 1040 25.80 18.33 20.62
CA THR A 1040 26.30 18.83 19.33
C THR A 1040 27.75 18.44 19.04
N THR A 1041 28.43 17.77 19.96
CA THR A 1041 29.81 17.32 19.75
C THR A 1041 29.91 16.26 18.66
N LYS A 1042 31.05 16.19 17.97
CA LYS A 1042 31.32 15.20 16.91
C LYS A 1042 31.14 13.76 17.40
N ASN A 1043 31.58 13.46 18.62
CA ASN A 1043 31.46 12.14 19.25
C ASN A 1043 30.00 11.78 19.56
N SER A 1044 29.22 12.75 20.04
CA SER A 1044 27.79 12.56 20.29
C SER A 1044 27.01 12.38 18.99
N ILE A 1045 27.19 13.25 17.98
CA ILE A 1045 26.48 13.15 16.69
C ILE A 1045 26.74 11.79 16.02
N ARG A 1046 27.97 11.26 16.11
CA ARG A 1046 28.34 9.95 15.55
C ARG A 1046 27.56 8.79 16.16
N THR A 1047 27.21 8.87 17.44
CA THR A 1047 26.45 7.82 18.16
C THR A 1047 24.94 8.03 18.14
N GLN A 1048 24.46 9.17 17.67
CA GLN A 1048 23.03 9.45 17.58
C GLN A 1048 22.39 8.83 16.33
N ALA A 1049 21.58 7.79 16.52
CA ALA A 1049 20.75 7.25 15.43
C ALA A 1049 19.65 8.21 14.97
N ALA A 1050 19.05 8.97 15.91
CA ALA A 1050 17.88 9.81 15.66
C ALA A 1050 18.15 11.33 15.68
N ARG A 1051 19.42 11.78 15.67
CA ARG A 1051 19.80 13.21 15.71
C ARG A 1051 19.03 14.01 16.80
N LEU A 1052 19.27 13.62 18.05
CA LEU A 1052 18.68 14.22 19.25
C LEU A 1052 18.99 15.72 19.39
N ASP A 1053 20.07 16.18 18.74
CA ASP A 1053 20.47 17.58 18.63
C ASP A 1053 19.47 18.46 17.86
N TYR A 1054 18.57 17.86 17.06
CA TYR A 1054 17.52 18.62 16.37
C TYR A 1054 16.40 19.02 17.33
N THR A 1055 16.37 20.32 17.65
CA THR A 1055 15.33 20.94 18.47
C THR A 1055 14.05 21.26 17.70
N ASP A 1056 14.12 21.28 16.37
CA ASP A 1056 13.04 21.58 15.42
C ASP A 1056 12.41 20.30 14.83
N MET A 1057 12.54 19.15 15.51
CA MET A 1057 12.03 17.87 15.03
C MET A 1057 11.02 17.24 15.99
N ARG A 1058 9.81 16.97 15.49
CA ARG A 1058 8.77 16.22 16.18
C ARG A 1058 8.89 14.72 15.91
N GLY A 1059 8.74 13.94 16.96
CA GLY A 1059 8.66 12.48 16.92
C GLY A 1059 8.14 11.93 18.25
N PRO A 1060 7.96 10.61 18.38
CA PRO A 1060 7.60 10.00 19.66
C PRO A 1060 8.65 10.35 20.73
N LYS A 1061 8.21 10.72 21.94
CA LYS A 1061 9.12 11.12 23.04
C LYS A 1061 8.62 10.61 24.37
N ILE A 1062 9.56 10.40 25.28
CA ILE A 1062 9.31 10.14 26.70
C ILE A 1062 10.16 11.08 27.56
N ALA A 1063 9.58 11.55 28.65
CA ALA A 1063 10.24 12.40 29.63
C ALA A 1063 9.68 12.14 31.03
N ILE A 1064 10.45 12.52 32.04
CA ILE A 1064 9.96 12.58 33.41
C ILE A 1064 10.02 14.02 33.93
N GLY A 1065 9.19 14.32 34.91
CA GLY A 1065 9.22 15.57 35.67
C GLY A 1065 8.99 15.34 37.15
N LEU A 1066 9.54 16.23 37.96
CA LEU A 1066 9.31 16.32 39.40
C LEU A 1066 8.57 17.62 39.70
N ASP A 1067 7.49 17.54 40.48
CA ASP A 1067 6.79 18.73 40.97
C ASP A 1067 7.49 19.34 42.20
N VAL A 1068 6.95 20.46 42.70
CA VAL A 1068 7.49 21.15 43.89
C VAL A 1068 7.51 20.30 45.17
N LYS A 1069 6.71 19.22 45.21
CA LYS A 1069 6.71 18.28 46.33
C LYS A 1069 7.73 17.16 46.11
N GLY A 1070 8.23 16.99 44.89
CA GLY A 1070 9.08 15.87 44.49
C GLY A 1070 8.30 14.66 43.99
N ASP A 1071 6.97 14.77 43.78
CA ASP A 1071 6.20 13.68 43.16
C ASP A 1071 6.60 13.53 41.69
N LEU A 1072 6.61 12.29 41.21
CA LEU A 1072 7.10 11.94 39.87
C LEU A 1072 5.97 11.92 38.85
N SER A 1073 6.17 12.57 37.71
CA SER A 1073 5.32 12.41 36.52
C SER A 1073 6.12 11.85 35.36
N ILE A 1074 5.58 10.85 34.65
CA ILE A 1074 6.16 10.29 33.43
C ILE A 1074 5.23 10.62 32.27
N LEU A 1075 5.76 11.38 31.32
CA LEU A 1075 5.06 11.85 30.13
C LEU A 1075 5.57 11.10 28.91
N THR A 1076 4.64 10.53 28.15
CA THR A 1076 4.90 10.01 26.81
C THR A 1076 4.04 10.76 25.81
N ILE A 1077 4.64 11.19 24.71
CA ILE A 1077 3.92 11.69 23.54
C ILE A 1077 4.13 10.67 22.42
N ASN A 1078 3.02 10.15 21.91
CA ASN A 1078 3.03 9.26 20.75
C ASN A 1078 3.51 10.04 19.53
N GLY A 1079 3.97 9.35 18.49
CA GLY A 1079 4.26 9.97 17.21
C GLY A 1079 4.04 8.98 16.08
N ARG A 1080 4.09 9.45 14.84
CA ARG A 1080 3.92 8.63 13.63
C ARG A 1080 2.55 7.96 13.53
N ILE A 1081 1.55 8.59 14.13
CA ILE A 1081 0.15 8.18 14.08
C ILE A 1081 -0.72 9.42 13.83
N ARG A 1082 -1.92 9.25 13.30
CA ARG A 1082 -2.80 10.39 12.96
C ARG A 1082 -3.15 11.28 14.13
N GLU A 1083 -3.32 10.72 15.32
CA GLU A 1083 -3.64 11.48 16.52
C GLU A 1083 -2.42 12.25 17.06
N SER A 1084 -1.21 11.97 16.57
CA SER A 1084 0.00 12.60 17.10
C SER A 1084 1.16 12.65 16.10
N VAL A 1085 1.54 13.88 15.73
CA VAL A 1085 2.76 14.12 14.92
C VAL A 1085 4.06 13.97 15.73
N GLY A 1086 3.96 13.71 17.04
CA GLY A 1086 5.10 13.71 17.96
C GLY A 1086 5.35 15.08 18.57
N ALA A 1087 6.37 15.17 19.43
CA ALA A 1087 6.76 16.39 20.12
C ALA A 1087 8.21 16.77 19.79
N THR A 1088 8.55 18.06 19.80
CA THR A 1088 9.92 18.54 19.96
C THR A 1088 10.34 18.47 21.43
N HIS A 1089 11.61 18.72 21.75
CA HIS A 1089 12.04 18.84 23.15
C HIS A 1089 11.37 20.03 23.85
N TYR A 1090 11.17 21.14 23.13
CA TYR A 1090 10.44 22.31 23.63
C TYR A 1090 8.95 22.02 23.89
N ASP A 1091 8.31 21.23 23.03
CA ASP A 1091 6.92 20.80 23.23
C ASP A 1091 6.80 19.97 24.52
N MET A 1092 7.73 19.03 24.77
CA MET A 1092 7.74 18.25 26.01
C MET A 1092 7.91 19.13 27.25
N ALA A 1093 8.83 20.09 27.20
CA ALA A 1093 9.09 21.02 28.31
C ALA A 1093 7.86 21.88 28.62
N ARG A 1094 7.19 22.41 27.58
CA ARG A 1094 5.94 23.18 27.71
C ARG A 1094 4.83 22.37 28.34
N ILE A 1095 4.58 21.15 27.85
CA ILE A 1095 3.54 20.26 28.40
C ILE A 1095 3.84 19.94 29.88
N LEU A 1096 5.08 19.59 30.23
CA LEU A 1096 5.43 19.29 31.63
C LEU A 1096 5.31 20.51 32.54
N LYS A 1097 5.68 21.71 32.06
CA LYS A 1097 5.51 22.97 32.79
C LYS A 1097 4.04 23.26 33.06
N GLU A 1098 3.17 23.07 32.07
CA GLU A 1098 1.71 23.20 32.22
C GLU A 1098 1.11 22.17 33.21
N GLN A 1099 1.74 21.01 33.37
CA GLN A 1099 1.38 20.02 34.39
C GLN A 1099 1.99 20.31 35.79
N GLY A 1100 2.70 21.43 35.96
CA GLY A 1100 3.23 21.89 37.24
C GLY A 1100 4.59 21.29 37.65
N MET A 1101 5.34 20.73 36.70
CA MET A 1101 6.68 20.22 36.97
C MET A 1101 7.71 21.34 37.05
N VAL A 1102 8.67 21.23 37.98
CA VAL A 1102 9.76 22.21 38.16
C VAL A 1102 11.12 21.70 37.69
N MET A 1103 11.35 20.39 37.73
CA MET A 1103 12.52 19.74 37.14
C MET A 1103 12.06 18.72 36.11
N ALA A 1104 12.71 18.62 34.95
CA ALA A 1104 12.35 17.62 33.95
C ALA A 1104 13.51 17.25 33.02
N MET A 1105 13.51 16.01 32.54
CA MET A 1105 14.46 15.51 31.54
C MET A 1105 13.83 14.49 30.59
N GLY A 1106 14.36 14.43 29.37
CA GLY A 1106 13.99 13.43 28.36
C GLY A 1106 14.67 12.08 28.54
N PHE A 1107 14.15 11.06 27.85
CA PHE A 1107 14.72 9.71 27.73
C PHE A 1107 14.84 9.31 26.25
N ASP A 1108 15.37 8.10 25.97
CA ASP A 1108 15.53 7.61 24.58
C ASP A 1108 14.19 7.69 23.80
N PRO A 1109 14.11 8.51 22.73
CA PRO A 1109 12.87 8.79 22.04
C PRO A 1109 12.56 7.74 20.95
N GLY A 1110 11.54 8.02 20.13
CA GLY A 1110 11.19 7.20 18.98
C GLY A 1110 10.53 5.89 19.38
N GLY A 1111 10.79 4.81 18.64
CA GLY A 1111 10.18 3.50 18.89
C GLY A 1111 10.56 2.88 20.25
N SER A 1112 11.62 3.37 20.90
CA SER A 1112 12.03 2.92 22.24
C SER A 1112 11.11 3.43 23.34
N SER A 1113 10.43 4.56 23.12
CA SER A 1113 9.57 5.20 24.12
C SER A 1113 8.48 4.24 24.59
N THR A 1114 8.57 3.80 25.84
CA THR A 1114 7.64 2.83 26.42
C THR A 1114 7.38 3.17 27.88
N LEU A 1115 6.10 3.34 28.24
CA LEU A 1115 5.62 3.52 29.60
C LEU A 1115 4.69 2.36 29.96
N VAL A 1116 4.99 1.70 31.07
CA VAL A 1116 4.22 0.58 31.63
C VAL A 1116 3.72 0.97 33.02
N VAL A 1117 2.43 0.73 33.28
CA VAL A 1117 1.83 0.82 34.62
C VAL A 1117 1.05 -0.46 34.88
N ASP A 1118 1.26 -1.09 36.04
CA ASP A 1118 0.59 -2.33 36.45
C ASP A 1118 0.57 -3.41 35.33
N ASN A 1119 1.75 -3.75 34.78
CA ASN A 1119 1.94 -4.71 33.68
C ASN A 1119 1.26 -4.36 32.35
N LYS A 1120 0.88 -3.10 32.15
CA LYS A 1120 0.22 -2.63 30.92
C LYS A 1120 1.00 -1.49 30.27
N THR A 1121 1.43 -1.70 29.04
CA THR A 1121 1.96 -0.62 28.19
C THR A 1121 0.86 0.39 27.91
N LEU A 1122 1.14 1.67 28.17
CA LEU A 1122 0.17 2.75 28.09
C LEU A 1122 0.23 3.51 26.77
N ASN A 1123 1.44 3.83 26.29
CA ASN A 1123 1.64 4.57 25.05
C ASN A 1123 1.63 3.63 23.82
N ILE A 1124 1.60 4.23 22.65
CA ILE A 1124 1.47 3.53 21.37
C ILE A 1124 2.83 3.58 20.67
N SER A 1125 3.44 2.42 20.47
CA SER A 1125 4.65 2.27 19.68
C SER A 1125 4.29 2.13 18.19
N PRO A 1126 4.77 3.00 17.30
CA PRO A 1126 4.50 2.93 15.86
C PRO A 1126 5.40 1.88 15.17
N TYR A 1127 5.44 0.67 15.72
CA TYR A 1127 6.30 -0.43 15.29
C TYR A 1127 5.56 -1.76 15.36
N ASN A 1128 5.91 -2.67 14.46
CA ASN A 1128 5.59 -4.09 14.54
C ASN A 1128 6.68 -4.86 13.78
N HIS A 1129 7.26 -5.90 14.37
CA HIS A 1129 8.36 -6.63 13.72
C HIS A 1129 7.94 -7.38 12.45
N GLU A 1130 6.65 -7.63 12.24
CA GLU A 1130 6.11 -8.35 11.09
C GLU A 1130 5.67 -7.43 9.94
N TYR A 1131 6.17 -6.19 9.87
CA TYR A 1131 5.79 -5.19 8.87
C TYR A 1131 5.99 -5.62 7.39
N GLU A 1132 6.75 -6.69 7.14
CA GLU A 1132 6.87 -7.31 5.81
C GLU A 1132 5.65 -8.17 5.43
N LYS A 1133 4.89 -8.68 6.40
CA LYS A 1133 3.63 -9.43 6.14
C LYS A 1133 2.50 -8.51 5.71
N ASP A 1134 2.47 -7.29 6.25
CA ASP A 1134 1.49 -6.27 5.90
C ASP A 1134 2.14 -4.90 5.95
N VAL A 1135 2.40 -4.35 4.76
CA VAL A 1135 3.08 -3.07 4.61
C VAL A 1135 2.22 -1.88 5.04
N TYR A 1136 0.91 -2.06 5.18
CA TYR A 1136 -0.04 -0.99 5.44
C TYR A 1136 -0.26 -0.78 6.93
N ALA A 1137 -0.67 -1.82 7.65
CA ALA A 1137 -1.01 -1.69 9.07
C ALA A 1137 -0.99 -3.01 9.85
N LEU A 1138 -0.42 -2.97 11.05
CA LEU A 1138 -0.43 -4.04 12.05
C LEU A 1138 -0.55 -3.45 13.46
N PRO A 1139 -1.07 -4.19 14.46
CA PRO A 1139 -1.13 -3.69 15.85
C PRO A 1139 0.24 -3.23 16.37
N PRO A 1140 0.28 -2.23 17.27
CA PRO A 1140 1.53 -1.70 17.81
C PRO A 1140 2.25 -2.71 18.71
N GLU A 1141 3.58 -2.67 18.69
CA GLU A 1141 4.48 -3.49 19.50
C GLU A 1141 5.58 -2.62 20.12
N PRO A 1142 5.86 -2.74 21.44
CA PRO A 1142 6.99 -2.07 22.07
C PRO A 1142 8.32 -2.52 21.47
N ARG A 1143 9.22 -1.57 21.20
CA ARG A 1143 10.58 -1.92 20.75
C ARG A 1143 11.42 -2.44 21.93
N ALA A 1144 12.36 -3.33 21.63
CA ALA A 1144 13.36 -3.76 22.59
C ALA A 1144 14.35 -2.62 22.92
N VAL A 1145 14.67 -2.47 24.20
CA VAL A 1145 15.63 -1.53 24.79
C VAL A 1145 16.67 -2.33 25.60
N ALA A 1146 17.73 -1.67 26.04
CA ALA A 1146 18.81 -2.36 26.77
C ALA A 1146 18.79 -2.09 28.28
N ASN A 1147 18.07 -1.07 28.70
CA ASN A 1147 17.86 -0.75 30.11
C ASN A 1147 16.48 -0.10 30.31
N ALA A 1148 15.98 -0.22 31.53
CA ALA A 1148 14.69 0.31 31.95
C ALA A 1148 14.77 0.78 33.41
N VAL A 1149 13.91 1.72 33.77
CA VAL A 1149 13.70 2.13 35.15
C VAL A 1149 12.44 1.45 35.66
N ILE A 1150 12.50 0.81 36.83
CA ILE A 1150 11.39 0.11 37.46
C ILE A 1150 11.13 0.73 38.83
N GLY A 1151 9.86 1.13 39.06
CA GLY A 1151 9.36 1.62 40.33
C GLY A 1151 8.40 0.62 40.98
N TRP A 1152 8.62 0.32 42.26
CA TRP A 1152 7.78 -0.58 43.05
C TRP A 1152 7.69 -0.14 44.50
N GLN A 1153 6.84 -0.83 45.24
CA GLN A 1153 6.76 -0.73 46.70
C GLN A 1153 7.00 -2.13 47.25
N ALA A 1154 7.70 -2.24 48.37
CA ALA A 1154 7.91 -3.53 49.00
C ALA A 1154 6.56 -4.16 49.40
N ASP A 1155 6.40 -5.45 49.11
CA ASP A 1155 5.29 -6.26 49.64
C ASP A 1155 5.56 -6.55 51.14
N GLU A 1156 4.49 -6.65 51.94
CA GLU A 1156 4.59 -6.95 53.39
C GLU A 1156 5.10 -8.37 53.69
#